data_AF-B7GA18-F1
#
_entry.id   AF-B7GA18-F1
#
_cell.length_a   1.000
_cell.length_b   1.000
_cell.length_c   1.000
_cell.angle_alpha   90.00
_cell.angle_beta   90.00
_cell.angle_gamma   90.00
#
_symmetry.space_group_name_H-M   'P 1'
#
loop_
_entity.id
_entity.type
_entity.pdbx_description
1 polymer ?
#
loop_
_entity_poly.entity_id
_entity_poly.type
_entity_poly.pdbx_seq_one_letter_code
_entity_poly.pdbx_strand_id
1 'polypeptide(L)'
;MSYTKLLGRTIGTLIFLVSMGQIYNHERFNRTSDLSIHAARLPFLNDSYDKGQRNISQVIPYTEETADFEKSSNNSGHRQKSAPPLPSWVTEYFHWHADERQKMTPESWEERRYLVLRCLESDKRCGGTADRLHNLPVLLRLAQKSQRILFIHWEKPAPLEDFLLPQPPETSELRLDWRLPSWLKEPMQLGQIPISRLMNGTDGTGIIDSDERVVAMRSLHGSLFYDELKGPDEPSYNNILKLLWYAVFVPAPIVRVRVQLQLARLGLTPGEYASAHIRSLYIGDETHVDTLYVHAVTCAAQATNNASFPIFVTSDSPLVEEQAVVFGSAVHHLRIVTHNRSETLHLDRGRDFLTQGRSDSWKSIDMDGFYDVFVDLYLVANSRCVSFGVGGFGRLGALLSADPSCAYKYAPATRSDQCTVPKPIRNISAAKAVFTSSSLFSSPSILPIYNSTTIHSWNNTKMIPKWMKQYFCWHQDARRLLQNGEKSASDYKYLVLRCLTKNKKCSGAADRLKSIPTAIRMAYDSQRLLFLKWERPCALEHFLVPPRGGLDWRIPSTLELDFEEKFSWRDKAIVLTESNNVEKALKSEEVIVSLKSVRDRKYFEEQREPGDYSFEEVYREVWSSVFEPSPPVARLVSTVMEELGLRPGEYVAAHVRALYVQNTVKNREEINALNCASQLGPRATIFFASDSAETTRLALQYGRGKEATIVARIGESEPLHLDRGHVFLEQHGVVAGEHEPQDFYDTFVDLYILAESRCITYGAGGFGSWASLISRNSLCSIRHRTTNCVWFDDPILGSPSLSAIRP
;
A
#
# COMPACT_ATOMS: atom_id res chain seq x y z
N MET A 1 5.77 18.49 75.57
CA MET A 1 6.04 17.32 76.45
C MET A 1 4.78 16.49 76.52
N SER A 2 4.93 15.17 76.27
CA SER A 2 3.97 14.06 76.24
C SER A 2 2.58 14.24 76.85
N TYR A 3 1.52 13.71 76.21
CA TYR A 3 1.11 12.31 76.38
C TYR A 3 -0.07 11.92 75.46
N THR A 4 0.02 10.69 74.96
CA THR A 4 -0.92 9.91 74.14
C THR A 4 -2.13 9.34 74.90
N LYS A 5 -3.18 9.02 74.12
CA LYS A 5 -4.23 7.95 74.24
C LYS A 5 -5.64 8.51 74.34
N LEU A 6 -6.73 7.85 73.92
CA LEU A 6 -7.10 6.75 73.01
C LEU A 6 -8.65 6.65 73.17
N LEU A 7 -9.33 5.95 72.25
CA LEU A 7 -10.76 5.54 72.27
C LEU A 7 -11.77 6.62 71.83
N GLY A 8 -12.77 6.36 70.98
CA GLY A 8 -13.26 5.13 70.35
C GLY A 8 -14.79 5.22 70.21
N ARG A 9 -15.36 4.45 69.25
CA ARG A 9 -16.78 4.01 69.15
C ARG A 9 -17.82 5.09 68.78
N THR A 10 -18.92 4.86 68.05
CA THR A 10 -19.43 3.84 67.09
C THR A 10 -20.76 4.42 66.55
N ILE A 11 -21.10 4.11 65.28
CA ILE A 11 -22.44 3.80 64.71
C ILE A 11 -23.60 4.81 64.91
N GLY A 12 -24.25 5.18 63.80
CA GLY A 12 -25.62 5.71 63.82
C GLY A 12 -26.13 6.26 62.48
N THR A 13 -26.60 5.36 61.61
CA THR A 13 -27.37 5.62 60.38
C THR A 13 -28.63 6.47 60.63
N LEU A 14 -28.95 7.45 59.77
CA LEU A 14 -30.31 7.64 59.24
C LEU A 14 -30.37 8.60 58.04
N ILE A 15 -31.16 8.19 57.06
CA ILE A 15 -31.60 8.85 55.83
C ILE A 15 -32.62 9.95 56.14
N PHE A 16 -32.60 11.09 55.43
CA PHE A 16 -33.83 11.80 55.04
C PHE A 16 -33.62 12.69 53.80
N LEU A 17 -34.53 12.52 52.84
CA LEU A 17 -34.76 13.34 51.65
C LEU A 17 -35.31 14.72 52.03
N VAL A 18 -34.89 15.78 51.32
CA VAL A 18 -35.71 16.97 51.05
C VAL A 18 -35.49 17.42 49.61
N SER A 19 -36.60 17.72 48.95
CA SER A 19 -36.79 18.08 47.56
C SER A 19 -37.02 19.59 47.36
N MET A 20 -36.86 20.01 46.09
CA MET A 20 -37.60 21.07 45.36
C MET A 20 -37.13 22.54 45.37
N GLY A 21 -37.06 23.08 44.14
CA GLY A 21 -37.06 24.49 43.74
C GLY A 21 -36.43 24.68 42.34
N GLN A 22 -37.15 24.46 41.22
CA GLN A 22 -37.83 25.46 40.35
C GLN A 22 -36.87 26.42 39.61
N ILE A 23 -36.96 26.84 38.34
CA ILE A 23 -37.93 26.86 37.21
C ILE A 23 -37.11 27.33 35.97
N TYR A 24 -37.40 26.84 34.74
CA TYR A 24 -37.71 27.70 33.57
C TYR A 24 -38.24 26.86 32.39
N ASN A 25 -39.41 27.28 31.90
CA ASN A 25 -40.17 26.74 30.78
C ASN A 25 -39.62 27.18 29.41
N HIS A 26 -39.82 26.35 28.39
CA HIS A 26 -40.30 26.81 27.10
C HIS A 26 -41.11 25.72 26.36
N GLU A 27 -42.36 26.06 26.04
CA GLU A 27 -43.28 25.36 25.12
C GLU A 27 -42.66 25.29 23.69
N ARG A 28 -43.06 24.45 22.71
CA ARG A 28 -44.39 23.96 22.32
C ARG A 28 -44.25 23.00 21.09
N PHE A 29 -45.34 22.28 20.81
CA PHE A 29 -45.80 21.61 19.56
C PHE A 29 -45.62 20.09 19.37
N ASN A 30 -46.63 19.36 19.87
CA ASN A 30 -47.08 18.07 19.35
C ASN A 30 -48.06 18.26 18.18
N ARG A 31 -47.89 17.49 17.10
CA ARG A 31 -48.98 17.07 16.21
C ARG A 31 -48.90 15.55 16.09
N THR A 32 -49.85 14.87 16.72
CA THR A 32 -50.18 13.47 16.50
C THR A 32 -51.10 13.36 15.28
N SER A 33 -50.82 12.39 14.42
CA SER A 33 -51.82 11.82 13.52
C SER A 33 -51.56 10.32 13.46
N ASP A 34 -52.46 9.59 14.11
CA ASP A 34 -52.67 8.15 13.97
C ASP A 34 -52.94 7.79 12.51
N LEU A 35 -52.33 6.70 12.05
CA LEU A 35 -52.88 5.86 10.99
C LEU A 35 -52.38 4.43 11.16
N SER A 36 -53.34 3.57 11.48
CA SER A 36 -53.29 2.14 11.67
C SER A 36 -52.88 1.40 10.39
N ILE A 37 -51.94 0.45 10.51
CA ILE A 37 -51.62 -0.51 9.44
C ILE A 37 -52.23 -1.86 9.82
N HIS A 38 -53.19 -2.30 8.99
CA HIS A 38 -53.70 -3.66 8.97
C HIS A 38 -52.61 -4.63 8.49
N ALA A 39 -52.28 -5.61 9.34
CA ALA A 39 -51.51 -6.79 8.96
C ALA A 39 -52.40 -7.77 8.18
N ALA A 40 -52.07 -8.01 6.91
CA ALA A 40 -52.57 -9.14 6.14
C ALA A 40 -51.46 -10.19 6.03
N ARG A 41 -51.66 -11.31 6.74
CA ARG A 41 -50.99 -12.60 6.50
C ARG A 41 -51.54 -13.23 5.23
N LEU A 42 -50.70 -13.93 4.47
CA LEU A 42 -50.95 -15.17 3.69
C LEU A 42 -49.67 -15.49 2.85
N PRO A 43 -49.47 -16.73 2.33
CA PRO A 43 -48.82 -17.82 3.06
C PRO A 43 -47.59 -18.42 2.32
N PHE A 44 -46.95 -19.34 3.04
CA PHE A 44 -45.99 -20.35 2.59
C PHE A 44 -46.15 -20.85 1.14
N LEU A 45 -45.01 -20.95 0.43
CA LEU A 45 -44.72 -22.00 -0.54
C LEU A 45 -43.25 -22.42 -0.36
N ASN A 46 -43.07 -23.55 0.33
CA ASN A 46 -41.96 -24.48 0.09
C ASN A 46 -42.30 -25.22 -1.20
N ASP A 47 -41.40 -25.25 -2.17
CA ASP A 47 -40.95 -26.47 -2.85
C ASP A 47 -40.06 -26.15 -4.05
N SER A 48 -39.11 -27.06 -4.29
CA SER A 48 -38.22 -27.18 -5.45
C SER A 48 -36.84 -26.52 -5.31
N TYR A 49 -36.03 -27.13 -4.43
CA TYR A 49 -34.57 -27.03 -4.44
C TYR A 49 -33.99 -28.44 -4.63
N ASP A 50 -34.00 -28.97 -5.86
CA ASP A 50 -33.03 -29.97 -6.27
C ASP A 50 -33.03 -30.19 -7.80
N LYS A 51 -31.87 -30.53 -8.34
CA LYS A 51 -31.52 -30.90 -9.74
C LYS A 51 -31.06 -29.77 -10.67
N GLY A 52 -29.74 -29.56 -10.67
CA GLY A 52 -29.05 -28.80 -11.71
C GLY A 52 -27.53 -28.99 -11.79
N GLN A 53 -26.95 -30.07 -11.23
CA GLN A 53 -25.54 -30.41 -11.47
C GLN A 53 -25.42 -31.43 -12.61
N ARG A 54 -25.05 -30.98 -13.82
CA ARG A 54 -24.29 -31.78 -14.81
C ARG A 54 -23.45 -30.87 -15.72
N ASN A 55 -22.16 -31.16 -15.73
CA ASN A 55 -21.17 -31.07 -16.82
C ASN A 55 -21.14 -29.80 -17.70
N ILE A 56 -20.16 -28.95 -17.44
CA ILE A 56 -19.45 -28.22 -18.50
C ILE A 56 -17.95 -28.46 -18.31
N SER A 57 -17.49 -29.59 -18.85
CA SER A 57 -16.10 -29.79 -19.24
C SER A 57 -16.06 -29.58 -20.75
N GLN A 58 -15.83 -28.35 -21.21
CA GLN A 58 -15.41 -28.09 -22.58
C GLN A 58 -14.27 -27.10 -22.58
N VAL A 59 -13.09 -27.70 -22.66
CA VAL A 59 -11.81 -27.11 -23.01
C VAL A 59 -11.95 -26.44 -24.38
N ILE A 60 -11.71 -25.13 -24.44
CA ILE A 60 -11.44 -24.41 -25.69
C ILE A 60 -9.91 -24.38 -25.86
N PRO A 61 -9.36 -24.77 -27.03
CA PRO A 61 -7.93 -24.98 -27.22
C PRO A 61 -7.16 -23.66 -27.22
N TYR A 62 -6.06 -23.63 -26.47
CA TYR A 62 -5.02 -22.60 -26.56
C TYR A 62 -4.35 -22.68 -27.94
N THR A 63 -4.41 -21.60 -28.72
CA THR A 63 -3.70 -21.48 -29.98
C THR A 63 -2.22 -21.13 -29.74
N GLU A 64 -1.33 -21.97 -30.27
CA GLU A 64 0.11 -21.77 -30.34
C GLU A 64 0.46 -20.55 -31.21
N GLU A 65 0.75 -19.38 -30.61
CA GLU A 65 1.29 -18.25 -31.40
C GLU A 65 2.23 -17.31 -30.63
N THR A 66 2.86 -17.78 -29.55
CA THR A 66 3.89 -17.01 -28.79
C THR A 66 5.28 -17.65 -28.76
N ALA A 67 5.53 -18.69 -29.55
CA ALA A 67 6.80 -19.45 -29.54
C ALA A 67 7.99 -18.81 -30.30
N ASP A 68 7.82 -17.64 -30.95
CA ASP A 68 8.86 -17.09 -31.84
C ASP A 68 9.66 -15.89 -31.30
N PHE A 69 9.41 -15.43 -30.07
CA PHE A 69 10.17 -14.30 -29.49
C PHE A 69 11.41 -14.73 -28.66
N GLU A 70 11.62 -16.02 -28.41
CA GLU A 70 12.79 -16.53 -27.64
C GLU A 70 14.04 -16.83 -28.49
N LYS A 71 14.00 -16.67 -29.82
CA LYS A 71 15.13 -17.08 -30.68
C LYS A 71 16.20 -16.02 -30.97
N SER A 72 16.08 -14.77 -30.51
CA SER A 72 17.03 -13.70 -30.90
C SER A 72 18.08 -13.28 -29.86
N SER A 73 18.10 -13.83 -28.63
CA SER A 73 19.10 -13.45 -27.60
C SER A 73 20.30 -14.41 -27.45
N ASN A 74 20.42 -15.44 -28.27
CA ASN A 74 21.40 -16.53 -28.10
C ASN A 74 22.85 -16.26 -28.57
N ASN A 75 23.28 -14.99 -28.75
CA ASN A 75 24.59 -14.69 -29.33
C ASN A 75 25.62 -14.03 -28.38
N SER A 76 25.47 -14.13 -27.06
CA SER A 76 26.57 -13.88 -26.11
C SER A 76 26.96 -15.17 -25.39
N GLY A 77 28.18 -15.65 -25.60
CA GLY A 77 28.69 -16.96 -25.17
C GLY A 77 28.85 -17.19 -23.66
N HIS A 78 28.06 -16.54 -22.81
CA HIS A 78 28.00 -16.83 -21.38
C HIS A 78 26.97 -17.93 -21.12
N ARG A 79 27.46 -19.18 -21.10
CA ARG A 79 26.71 -20.38 -20.70
C ARG A 79 26.12 -20.17 -19.29
N GLN A 80 24.85 -19.77 -19.21
CA GLN A 80 24.09 -19.66 -17.95
C GLN A 80 24.06 -21.04 -17.29
N LYS A 81 24.80 -21.21 -16.20
CA LYS A 81 24.64 -22.39 -15.35
C LYS A 81 23.35 -22.22 -14.57
N SER A 82 22.49 -23.23 -14.61
CA SER A 82 21.27 -23.29 -13.80
C SER A 82 21.61 -23.27 -12.31
N ALA A 83 20.70 -22.74 -11.51
CA ALA A 83 20.70 -22.89 -10.07
C ALA A 83 21.07 -24.31 -9.63
N PRO A 84 21.88 -24.51 -8.56
CA PRO A 84 21.87 -25.81 -7.92
C PRO A 84 20.45 -26.09 -7.42
N PRO A 85 19.93 -27.31 -7.60
CA PRO A 85 18.59 -27.66 -7.14
C PRO A 85 18.52 -27.56 -5.61
N LEU A 86 17.31 -27.31 -5.09
CA LEU A 86 17.06 -27.39 -3.65
C LEU A 86 17.30 -28.83 -3.15
N PRO A 87 17.83 -29.01 -1.92
CA PRO A 87 17.93 -30.33 -1.32
C PRO A 87 16.58 -31.03 -1.26
N SER A 88 16.53 -32.35 -1.46
CA SER A 88 15.28 -33.11 -1.53
C SER A 88 14.42 -32.96 -0.28
N TRP A 89 15.03 -32.88 0.91
CA TRP A 89 14.30 -32.68 2.15
C TRP A 89 13.53 -31.34 2.19
N VAL A 90 14.05 -30.30 1.52
CA VAL A 90 13.38 -28.99 1.42
C VAL A 90 12.17 -29.14 0.51
N THR A 91 12.34 -29.78 -0.64
CA THR A 91 11.26 -29.96 -1.60
C THR A 91 10.15 -30.84 -1.02
N GLU A 92 10.51 -31.94 -0.35
CA GLU A 92 9.60 -32.82 0.37
C GLU A 92 8.84 -32.07 1.47
N TYR A 93 9.53 -31.23 2.25
CA TYR A 93 8.88 -30.43 3.28
C TYR A 93 7.92 -29.38 2.70
N PHE A 94 8.23 -28.78 1.55
CA PHE A 94 7.32 -27.81 0.90
C PHE A 94 6.02 -28.49 0.43
N HIS A 95 6.12 -29.67 -0.17
CA HIS A 95 4.95 -30.47 -0.53
C HIS A 95 4.13 -30.87 0.69
N TRP A 96 4.78 -31.46 1.69
CA TRP A 96 4.12 -31.85 2.95
C TRP A 96 3.44 -30.67 3.64
N HIS A 97 4.09 -29.51 3.69
CA HIS A 97 3.55 -28.29 4.28
C HIS A 97 2.31 -27.79 3.52
N ALA A 98 2.34 -27.80 2.19
CA ALA A 98 1.20 -27.43 1.37
C ALA A 98 0.00 -28.38 1.58
N ASP A 99 0.25 -29.69 1.64
CA ASP A 99 -0.79 -30.70 1.89
C ASP A 99 -1.41 -30.53 3.28
N GLU A 100 -0.58 -30.33 4.31
CA GLU A 100 -1.08 -30.14 5.68
C GLU A 100 -1.86 -28.83 5.85
N ARG A 101 -1.46 -27.76 5.16
CA ARG A 101 -2.23 -26.51 5.13
C ARG A 101 -3.60 -26.68 4.48
N GLN A 102 -3.73 -27.47 3.43
CA GLN A 102 -5.01 -27.68 2.76
C GLN A 102 -6.01 -28.45 3.63
N LYS A 103 -5.50 -29.35 4.50
CA LYS A 103 -6.33 -30.12 5.43
C LYS A 103 -6.70 -29.35 6.70
N MET A 104 -6.17 -28.13 6.88
CA MET A 104 -6.30 -27.37 8.11
C MET A 104 -7.56 -26.49 8.07
N THR A 105 -8.44 -26.69 9.05
CA THR A 105 -9.70 -25.92 9.23
C THR A 105 -9.78 -25.35 10.65
N PRO A 106 -10.72 -24.42 10.93
CA PRO A 106 -10.97 -23.92 12.29
C PRO A 106 -11.26 -25.01 13.33
N GLU A 107 -11.73 -26.18 12.91
CA GLU A 107 -12.06 -27.32 13.78
C GLU A 107 -10.90 -28.31 13.93
N SER A 108 -10.02 -28.41 12.93
CA SER A 108 -8.98 -29.45 12.85
C SER A 108 -7.55 -28.92 13.09
N TRP A 109 -7.37 -27.62 13.32
CA TRP A 109 -6.04 -27.05 13.54
C TRP A 109 -5.34 -27.64 14.78
N GLU A 110 -6.10 -28.08 15.78
CA GLU A 110 -5.56 -28.66 17.01
C GLU A 110 -4.86 -30.02 16.83
N GLU A 111 -5.12 -30.70 15.72
CA GLU A 111 -4.57 -32.02 15.38
C GLU A 111 -3.11 -31.93 14.87
N ARG A 112 -2.60 -30.71 14.65
CA ARG A 112 -1.30 -30.45 14.02
C ARG A 112 -0.37 -29.73 14.98
N ARG A 113 0.92 -29.79 14.67
CA ARG A 113 1.98 -29.10 15.41
C ARG A 113 2.53 -27.94 14.59
N TYR A 114 2.88 -26.86 15.27
CA TYR A 114 3.27 -25.60 14.65
C TYR A 114 4.63 -25.12 15.16
N LEU A 115 5.38 -24.52 14.26
CA LEU A 115 6.58 -23.75 14.57
C LEU A 115 6.33 -22.32 14.08
N VAL A 116 6.28 -21.36 14.99
CA VAL A 116 5.92 -19.97 14.65
C VAL A 116 7.11 -19.06 14.92
N LEU A 117 7.70 -18.49 13.86
CA LEU A 117 8.58 -17.34 14.00
C LEU A 117 7.72 -16.12 14.29
N ARG A 118 7.78 -15.59 15.51
CA ARG A 118 6.89 -14.51 15.93
C ARG A 118 7.59 -13.18 16.20
N CYS A 119 6.89 -12.09 15.91
CA CYS A 119 7.15 -10.76 16.44
C CYS A 119 5.83 -10.00 16.60
N LEU A 120 5.26 -10.02 17.79
CA LEU A 120 3.99 -9.36 18.11
C LEU A 120 4.17 -7.92 18.57
N GLU A 121 3.09 -7.12 18.57
CA GLU A 121 3.09 -5.81 19.26
C GLU A 121 3.44 -5.93 20.75
N SER A 122 3.00 -7.02 21.39
CA SER A 122 3.24 -7.31 22.81
C SER A 122 4.66 -7.80 23.11
N ASP A 123 5.43 -8.20 22.09
CA ASP A 123 6.79 -8.66 22.28
C ASP A 123 7.71 -7.47 22.60
N LYS A 124 8.37 -7.52 23.77
CA LYS A 124 9.24 -6.44 24.25
C LYS A 124 10.33 -6.03 23.25
N ARG A 125 10.81 -6.98 22.44
CA ARG A 125 11.85 -6.80 21.43
C ARG A 125 11.70 -7.87 20.36
N CYS A 126 12.09 -7.55 19.13
CA CYS A 126 12.11 -8.53 18.04
C CYS A 126 13.42 -8.55 17.23
N GLY A 127 14.30 -7.56 17.39
CA GLY A 127 15.48 -7.37 16.55
C GLY A 127 15.13 -6.77 15.18
N GLY A 128 16.15 -6.54 14.34
CA GLY A 128 15.98 -6.05 12.97
C GLY A 128 15.65 -7.15 11.95
N THR A 129 15.61 -6.82 10.65
CA THR A 129 15.30 -7.78 9.56
C THR A 129 16.17 -9.02 9.65
N ALA A 130 17.48 -8.83 9.77
CA ALA A 130 18.43 -9.92 9.79
C ALA A 130 18.26 -10.80 11.03
N ASP A 131 18.03 -10.23 12.21
CA ASP A 131 17.86 -11.01 13.45
C ASP A 131 16.68 -11.99 13.35
N ARG A 132 15.67 -11.62 12.56
CA ARG A 132 14.44 -12.40 12.37
C ARG A 132 14.58 -13.41 11.22
N LEU A 133 15.02 -12.97 10.04
CA LEU A 133 14.95 -13.76 8.81
C LEU A 133 16.23 -14.53 8.48
N HIS A 134 17.39 -14.13 9.02
CA HIS A 134 18.65 -14.84 8.78
C HIS A 134 18.55 -16.32 9.15
N ASN A 135 17.70 -16.67 10.12
CA ASN A 135 17.57 -18.02 10.70
C ASN A 135 16.67 -18.98 9.92
N LEU A 136 16.21 -18.58 8.74
CA LEU A 136 15.30 -19.38 7.92
C LEU A 136 15.75 -20.84 7.72
N PRO A 137 17.03 -21.17 7.42
CA PRO A 137 17.47 -22.56 7.24
C PRO A 137 17.23 -23.43 8.47
N VAL A 138 17.44 -22.87 9.65
CA VAL A 138 17.31 -23.57 10.93
C VAL A 138 15.85 -23.78 11.26
N LEU A 139 15.03 -22.76 11.07
CA LEU A 139 13.59 -22.84 11.30
C LEU A 139 12.96 -23.90 10.39
N LEU A 140 13.35 -23.94 9.12
CA LEU A 140 12.87 -24.97 8.19
C LEU A 140 13.36 -26.36 8.56
N ARG A 141 14.62 -26.51 8.95
CA ARG A 141 15.15 -27.81 9.37
C ARG A 141 14.47 -28.31 10.65
N LEU A 142 14.25 -27.43 11.63
CA LEU A 142 13.51 -27.75 12.85
C LEU A 142 12.07 -28.15 12.51
N ALA A 143 11.38 -27.38 11.67
CA ALA A 143 10.01 -27.69 11.26
C ALA A 143 9.92 -29.06 10.56
N GLN A 144 10.87 -29.36 9.68
CA GLN A 144 10.96 -30.66 9.01
C GLN A 144 11.22 -31.81 9.99
N LYS A 145 12.21 -31.68 10.88
CA LYS A 145 12.57 -32.74 11.85
C LYS A 145 11.49 -32.98 12.89
N SER A 146 10.79 -31.94 13.30
CA SER A 146 9.69 -32.00 14.28
C SER A 146 8.32 -32.22 13.65
N GLN A 147 8.22 -32.35 12.32
CA GLN A 147 6.94 -32.47 11.61
C GLN A 147 5.94 -31.37 12.03
N ARG A 148 6.42 -30.12 12.02
CA ARG A 148 5.67 -28.92 12.38
C ARG A 148 5.41 -28.07 11.14
N ILE A 149 4.24 -27.46 11.07
CA ILE A 149 3.93 -26.44 10.05
C ILE A 149 4.63 -25.14 10.45
N LEU A 150 5.55 -24.68 9.61
CA LEU A 150 6.22 -23.39 9.80
C LEU A 150 5.29 -22.24 9.39
N PHE A 151 5.09 -21.31 10.33
CA PHE A 151 4.52 -19.99 10.06
C PHE A 151 5.48 -18.88 10.46
N ILE A 152 5.38 -17.73 9.78
CA ILE A 152 6.01 -16.47 10.18
C ILE A 152 4.87 -15.49 10.44
N HIS A 153 4.82 -14.96 11.67
CA HIS A 153 3.82 -13.99 12.09
C HIS A 153 4.52 -12.76 12.68
N TRP A 154 4.46 -11.65 11.96
CA TRP A 154 5.21 -10.44 12.24
C TRP A 154 4.23 -9.27 12.24
N GLU A 155 4.14 -8.51 13.32
CA GLU A 155 3.26 -7.33 13.44
C GLU A 155 4.05 -6.03 13.58
N LYS A 156 5.28 -6.09 14.14
CA LYS A 156 6.06 -4.90 14.47
C LYS A 156 7.28 -4.72 13.56
N PRO A 157 7.42 -3.59 12.84
CA PRO A 157 6.55 -2.42 12.86
C PRO A 157 5.31 -2.54 11.96
N ALA A 158 5.29 -3.55 11.07
CA ALA A 158 4.18 -3.87 10.20
C ALA A 158 4.23 -5.37 9.81
N PRO A 159 3.15 -5.93 9.25
CA PRO A 159 3.12 -7.25 8.62
C PRO A 159 4.31 -7.53 7.71
N LEU A 160 4.87 -8.75 7.77
CA LEU A 160 5.96 -9.13 6.86
C LEU A 160 5.49 -9.14 5.40
N GLU A 161 4.21 -9.46 5.20
CA GLU A 161 3.50 -9.51 3.94
C GLU A 161 3.51 -8.17 3.18
N ASP A 162 3.69 -7.06 3.89
CA ASP A 162 3.84 -5.74 3.26
C ASP A 162 5.19 -5.61 2.53
N PHE A 163 6.20 -6.40 2.91
CA PHE A 163 7.55 -6.32 2.38
C PHE A 163 7.98 -7.54 1.56
N LEU A 164 7.57 -8.74 1.99
CA LEU A 164 7.89 -10.03 1.38
C LEU A 164 6.62 -10.87 1.28
N LEU A 165 6.43 -11.53 0.14
CA LEU A 165 5.35 -12.45 -0.14
C LEU A 165 5.90 -13.88 -0.32
N PRO A 166 5.09 -14.92 -0.08
CA PRO A 166 5.43 -16.26 -0.55
C PRO A 166 5.49 -16.29 -2.08
N GLN A 167 6.23 -17.26 -2.65
CA GLN A 167 6.26 -17.49 -4.09
C GLN A 167 4.84 -17.77 -4.65
N PRO A 168 4.41 -17.10 -5.73
CA PRO A 168 3.09 -17.31 -6.31
C PRO A 168 3.01 -18.68 -7.00
N PRO A 169 1.82 -19.33 -6.98
CA PRO A 169 1.62 -20.68 -7.53
C PRO A 169 2.00 -20.82 -9.00
N GLU A 170 1.88 -19.75 -9.78
CA GLU A 170 2.12 -19.74 -11.22
C GLU A 170 3.60 -19.93 -11.60
N THR A 171 4.52 -19.63 -10.68
CA THR A 171 5.96 -19.55 -10.99
C THR A 171 6.74 -20.80 -10.57
N SER A 172 6.19 -21.64 -9.70
CA SER A 172 6.85 -22.83 -9.18
C SER A 172 5.83 -23.75 -8.50
N GLU A 173 5.80 -25.03 -8.89
CA GLU A 173 5.08 -26.08 -8.16
C GLU A 173 5.58 -26.22 -6.71
N LEU A 174 6.82 -25.82 -6.47
CA LEU A 174 7.46 -25.82 -5.16
C LEU A 174 7.22 -24.49 -4.45
N ARG A 175 6.30 -24.46 -3.49
CA ARG A 175 5.97 -23.25 -2.71
C ARG A 175 5.87 -23.53 -1.22
N LEU A 176 6.32 -22.55 -0.43
CA LEU A 176 6.08 -22.49 1.01
C LEU A 176 5.25 -21.25 1.32
N ASP A 177 3.95 -21.42 1.55
CA ASP A 177 3.13 -20.33 2.07
C ASP A 177 3.37 -20.21 3.59
N TRP A 178 4.27 -19.33 4.02
CA TRP A 178 4.61 -19.18 5.44
C TRP A 178 3.62 -18.32 6.23
N ARG A 179 2.60 -17.74 5.61
CA ARG A 179 1.69 -16.77 6.26
C ARG A 179 0.76 -17.46 7.26
N LEU A 180 0.60 -16.90 8.45
CA LEU A 180 -0.36 -17.41 9.42
C LEU A 180 -1.80 -17.04 8.99
N PRO A 181 -2.72 -18.02 8.80
CA PRO A 181 -4.10 -17.71 8.46
C PRO A 181 -4.76 -16.80 9.50
N SER A 182 -5.55 -15.82 9.06
CA SER A 182 -6.20 -14.83 9.94
C SER A 182 -7.07 -15.50 11.01
N TRP A 183 -7.87 -16.49 10.61
CA TRP A 183 -8.74 -17.26 11.51
C TRP A 183 -7.96 -18.05 12.58
N LEU A 184 -6.67 -18.32 12.36
CA LEU A 184 -5.82 -19.08 13.28
C LEU A 184 -5.10 -18.18 14.31
N LYS A 185 -5.10 -16.86 14.12
CA LYS A 185 -4.40 -15.92 15.00
C LYS A 185 -4.97 -15.92 16.42
N GLU A 186 -6.29 -15.83 16.56
CA GLU A 186 -6.95 -15.80 17.87
C GLU A 186 -6.87 -17.15 18.60
N PRO A 187 -7.20 -18.29 17.96
CA PRO A 187 -7.14 -19.60 18.64
C PRO A 187 -5.75 -19.98 19.12
N MET A 188 -4.68 -19.60 18.40
CA MET A 188 -3.31 -19.89 18.83
C MET A 188 -2.86 -19.05 20.03
N GLN A 189 -3.55 -17.95 20.37
CA GLN A 189 -3.22 -17.06 21.50
C GLN A 189 -1.72 -16.76 21.60
N LEU A 190 -1.08 -16.40 20.47
CA LEU A 190 0.39 -16.32 20.37
C LEU A 190 1.04 -15.42 21.44
N GLY A 191 0.31 -14.41 21.94
CA GLY A 191 0.77 -13.53 23.01
C GLY A 191 0.91 -14.20 24.39
N GLN A 192 0.23 -15.32 24.62
CA GLN A 192 0.27 -16.08 25.87
C GLN A 192 1.32 -17.19 25.86
N ILE A 193 1.72 -17.65 24.68
CA ILE A 193 2.71 -18.72 24.53
C ILE A 193 4.10 -18.19 24.96
N PRO A 194 4.84 -18.91 25.82
CA PRO A 194 6.22 -18.55 26.13
C PRO A 194 7.11 -18.52 24.88
N ILE A 195 8.02 -17.55 24.78
CA ILE A 195 9.03 -17.56 23.71
C ILE A 195 10.09 -18.59 24.07
N SER A 196 10.17 -19.67 23.29
CA SER A 196 11.29 -20.59 23.35
C SER A 196 12.53 -19.91 22.78
N ARG A 197 13.55 -19.72 23.63
CA ARG A 197 14.86 -19.21 23.22
C ARG A 197 15.81 -20.39 23.12
N LEU A 198 16.31 -20.64 21.92
CA LEU A 198 17.51 -21.44 21.72
C LEU A 198 18.69 -20.58 22.20
N MET A 199 19.05 -20.77 23.48
CA MET A 199 20.26 -20.17 24.04
C MET A 199 21.48 -20.79 23.33
N ASN A 200 22.53 -19.99 23.15
CA ASN A 200 23.76 -20.33 22.44
C ASN A 200 24.23 -21.78 22.62
N GLY A 201 24.11 -22.57 21.55
CA GLY A 201 24.76 -23.86 21.36
C GLY A 201 24.31 -24.95 22.34
N THR A 202 23.23 -25.66 22.01
CA THR A 202 23.20 -27.13 21.80
C THR A 202 21.81 -27.75 21.94
N ASP A 203 20.82 -27.08 22.56
CA ASP A 203 19.56 -27.78 22.89
C ASP A 203 18.38 -27.47 21.95
N GLY A 204 18.62 -27.58 20.64
CA GLY A 204 17.51 -27.63 19.68
C GLY A 204 16.75 -28.96 19.71
N THR A 205 17.35 -29.98 20.34
CA THR A 205 16.70 -31.24 20.73
C THR A 205 15.44 -31.00 21.53
N GLY A 206 15.44 -30.05 22.49
CA GLY A 206 14.23 -29.68 23.22
C GLY A 206 13.07 -29.19 22.34
N ILE A 207 13.32 -28.62 21.16
CA ILE A 207 12.25 -28.23 20.22
C ILE A 207 11.78 -29.43 19.38
N ILE A 208 12.71 -30.29 18.99
CA ILE A 208 12.43 -31.48 18.18
C ILE A 208 11.59 -32.48 18.99
N ASP A 209 11.96 -32.66 20.26
CA ASP A 209 11.35 -33.64 21.17
C ASP A 209 10.17 -33.05 21.97
N SER A 210 9.90 -31.75 21.85
CA SER A 210 8.76 -31.13 22.53
C SER A 210 7.43 -31.61 21.97
N ASP A 211 6.55 -32.04 22.88
CA ASP A 211 5.15 -32.36 22.60
C ASP A 211 4.26 -31.11 22.55
N GLU A 212 4.80 -29.91 22.79
CA GLU A 212 4.01 -28.67 22.73
C GLU A 212 3.42 -28.49 21.34
N ARG A 213 2.12 -28.19 21.26
CA ARG A 213 1.44 -27.99 19.97
C ARG A 213 2.03 -26.82 19.18
N VAL A 214 2.31 -25.71 19.87
CA VAL A 214 2.81 -24.48 19.25
C VAL A 214 4.13 -24.10 19.91
N VAL A 215 5.21 -24.12 19.13
CA VAL A 215 6.51 -23.59 19.58
C VAL A 215 6.72 -22.23 18.94
N ALA A 216 6.74 -21.19 19.78
CA ALA A 216 7.01 -19.83 19.35
C ALA A 216 8.50 -19.52 19.50
N MET A 217 9.12 -19.12 18.40
CA MET A 217 10.55 -18.84 18.34
C MET A 217 10.83 -17.37 18.13
N ARG A 218 11.94 -16.93 18.71
CA ARG A 218 12.53 -15.61 18.48
C ARG A 218 14.00 -15.77 18.17
N SER A 219 14.47 -14.99 17.18
CA SER A 219 15.87 -14.74 16.77
C SER A 219 16.93 -15.73 17.30
N LEU A 220 17.52 -16.49 16.38
CA LEU A 220 18.57 -17.47 16.65
C LEU A 220 19.93 -16.97 16.13
N HIS A 221 21.01 -17.55 16.67
CA HIS A 221 22.31 -17.58 15.99
C HIS A 221 22.50 -19.00 15.45
N GLY A 222 21.69 -19.37 14.46
CA GLY A 222 21.46 -20.78 14.14
C GLY A 222 22.45 -21.39 13.13
N SER A 223 23.47 -20.67 12.66
CA SER A 223 24.35 -21.20 11.60
C SER A 223 25.09 -22.47 12.03
N LEU A 224 25.64 -22.49 13.25
CA LEU A 224 26.32 -23.67 13.80
C LEU A 224 25.36 -24.84 13.96
N PHE A 225 24.16 -24.57 14.47
CA PHE A 225 23.15 -25.58 14.71
C PHE A 225 22.62 -26.21 13.42
N TYR A 226 22.44 -25.42 12.35
CA TYR A 226 22.11 -25.99 11.04
C TYR A 226 23.23 -26.90 10.53
N ASP A 227 24.48 -26.45 10.63
CA ASP A 227 25.64 -27.22 10.17
C ASP A 227 25.86 -28.52 10.99
N GLU A 228 25.38 -28.57 12.23
CA GLU A 228 25.32 -29.80 13.05
C GLU A 228 24.20 -30.75 12.62
N LEU A 229 23.06 -30.22 12.16
CA LEU A 229 21.88 -31.02 11.77
C LEU A 229 21.86 -31.46 10.30
N LYS A 230 22.69 -30.86 9.45
CA LYS A 230 22.67 -31.12 8.01
C LYS A 230 23.33 -32.46 7.69
N GLY A 231 22.83 -33.14 6.66
CA GLY A 231 23.48 -34.34 6.11
C GLY A 231 24.84 -34.03 5.47
N PRO A 232 25.66 -35.06 5.20
CA PRO A 232 27.02 -34.90 4.63
C PRO A 232 27.01 -34.20 3.26
N ASP A 233 25.98 -34.45 2.45
CA ASP A 233 25.84 -33.90 1.09
C ASP A 233 25.03 -32.58 1.06
N GLU A 234 24.56 -32.10 2.21
CA GLU A 234 23.77 -30.88 2.28
C GLU A 234 24.66 -29.61 2.20
N PRO A 235 24.21 -28.57 1.49
CA PRO A 235 24.91 -27.29 1.43
C PRO A 235 25.20 -26.73 2.82
N SER A 236 26.29 -25.97 2.97
CA SER A 236 26.53 -25.20 4.19
C SER A 236 25.42 -24.19 4.45
N TYR A 237 25.30 -23.74 5.69
CA TYR A 237 24.34 -22.70 6.08
C TYR A 237 24.29 -21.51 5.11
N ASN A 238 25.46 -20.98 4.73
CA ASN A 238 25.54 -19.82 3.84
C ASN A 238 24.95 -20.10 2.45
N ASN A 239 25.23 -21.30 1.92
CA ASN A 239 24.76 -21.70 0.59
C ASN A 239 23.26 -21.97 0.59
N ILE A 240 22.75 -22.66 1.62
CA ILE A 240 21.32 -22.99 1.71
C ILE A 240 20.47 -21.74 2.00
N LEU A 241 20.98 -20.76 2.76
CA LEU A 241 20.21 -19.55 3.08
C LEU A 241 19.82 -18.80 1.82
N LYS A 242 20.75 -18.62 0.88
CA LYS A 242 20.47 -17.95 -0.40
C LYS A 242 19.41 -18.71 -1.20
N LEU A 243 19.55 -20.03 -1.33
CA LEU A 243 18.59 -20.86 -2.06
C LEU A 243 17.20 -20.81 -1.43
N LEU A 244 17.12 -20.93 -0.11
CA LEU A 244 15.85 -20.84 0.63
C LEU A 244 15.24 -19.45 0.54
N TRP A 245 16.03 -18.38 0.59
CA TRP A 245 15.52 -17.02 0.49
C TRP A 245 14.72 -16.83 -0.80
N TYR A 246 15.30 -17.21 -1.94
CA TYR A 246 14.62 -17.09 -3.22
C TYR A 246 13.49 -18.11 -3.41
N ALA A 247 13.52 -19.25 -2.71
CA ALA A 247 12.42 -20.23 -2.76
C ALA A 247 11.23 -19.86 -1.87
N VAL A 248 11.47 -19.09 -0.80
CA VAL A 248 10.46 -18.77 0.23
C VAL A 248 9.90 -17.35 0.06
N PHE A 249 10.72 -16.41 -0.40
CA PHE A 249 10.36 -15.00 -0.44
C PHE A 249 10.44 -14.41 -1.86
N VAL A 250 9.42 -13.61 -2.17
CA VAL A 250 9.39 -12.65 -3.27
C VAL A 250 9.26 -11.27 -2.66
N PRO A 251 10.04 -10.25 -3.08
CA PRO A 251 9.77 -8.89 -2.64
C PRO A 251 8.35 -8.49 -3.00
N ALA A 252 7.62 -7.89 -2.04
CA ALA A 252 6.31 -7.34 -2.31
C ALA A 252 6.38 -6.36 -3.49
N PRO A 253 5.32 -6.22 -4.31
CA PRO A 253 5.38 -5.44 -5.55
C PRO A 253 5.93 -4.03 -5.37
N ILE A 254 5.59 -3.34 -4.27
CA ILE A 254 6.10 -1.99 -3.97
C ILE A 254 7.62 -1.99 -3.73
N VAL A 255 8.14 -2.97 -2.98
CA VAL A 255 9.59 -3.15 -2.77
C VAL A 255 10.27 -3.45 -4.09
N ARG A 256 9.70 -4.37 -4.89
CA ARG A 256 10.25 -4.76 -6.21
C ARG A 256 10.36 -3.56 -7.15
N VAL A 257 9.31 -2.75 -7.28
CA VAL A 257 9.31 -1.54 -8.12
C VAL A 257 10.32 -0.53 -7.60
N ARG A 258 10.39 -0.29 -6.29
CA ARG A 258 11.38 0.64 -5.72
C ARG A 258 12.82 0.15 -5.96
N VAL A 259 13.10 -1.14 -5.81
CA VAL A 259 14.42 -1.72 -6.14
C VAL A 259 14.78 -1.45 -7.60
N GLN A 260 13.87 -1.71 -8.54
CA GLN A 260 14.10 -1.46 -9.97
C GLN A 260 14.34 0.03 -10.26
N LEU A 261 13.52 0.91 -9.68
CA LEU A 261 13.68 2.36 -9.82
C LEU A 261 15.02 2.84 -9.25
N GLN A 262 15.46 2.30 -8.11
CA GLN A 262 16.75 2.68 -7.52
C GLN A 262 17.93 2.13 -8.32
N LEU A 263 17.88 0.88 -8.80
CA LEU A 263 18.89 0.35 -9.72
C LEU A 263 19.04 1.26 -10.95
N ALA A 264 17.92 1.61 -11.59
CA ALA A 264 17.92 2.50 -12.75
C ALA A 264 18.45 3.91 -12.41
N ARG A 265 17.93 4.52 -11.33
CA ARG A 265 18.32 5.87 -10.88
C ARG A 265 19.80 5.98 -10.56
N LEU A 266 20.36 4.98 -9.88
CA LEU A 266 21.76 4.95 -9.46
C LEU A 266 22.68 4.47 -10.58
N GLY A 267 22.12 4.03 -11.72
CA GLY A 267 22.85 3.46 -12.85
C GLY A 267 23.64 2.21 -12.42
N LEU A 268 22.96 1.31 -11.69
CA LEU A 268 23.46 0.05 -11.19
C LEU A 268 22.84 -1.12 -11.95
N THR A 269 23.67 -2.07 -12.36
CA THR A 269 23.23 -3.35 -12.95
C THR A 269 23.45 -4.47 -11.94
N PRO A 270 22.45 -5.32 -11.62
CA PRO A 270 22.63 -6.47 -10.74
C PRO A 270 23.86 -7.31 -11.11
N GLY A 271 24.73 -7.58 -10.13
CA GLY A 271 25.99 -8.30 -10.30
C GLY A 271 27.17 -7.48 -10.81
N GLU A 272 26.97 -6.19 -11.14
CA GLU A 272 28.00 -5.31 -11.71
C GLU A 272 28.35 -4.10 -10.83
N TYR A 273 28.07 -4.19 -9.52
CA TYR A 273 28.50 -3.21 -8.52
C TYR A 273 28.83 -3.92 -7.20
N ALA A 274 29.60 -3.26 -6.34
CA ALA A 274 29.83 -3.70 -4.97
C ALA A 274 28.96 -2.91 -3.99
N SER A 275 28.75 -3.45 -2.81
CA SER A 275 28.07 -2.74 -1.73
C SER A 275 28.94 -2.61 -0.50
N ALA A 276 28.83 -1.48 0.18
CA ALA A 276 29.39 -1.24 1.49
C ALA A 276 28.26 -0.89 2.46
N HIS A 277 27.98 -1.80 3.39
CA HIS A 277 26.98 -1.58 4.43
C HIS A 277 27.65 -1.11 5.72
N ILE A 278 27.23 0.07 6.20
CA ILE A 278 27.79 0.74 7.35
C ILE A 278 26.78 0.78 8.50
N ARG A 279 27.24 0.46 9.72
CA ARG A 279 26.44 0.56 10.93
C ARG A 279 27.13 1.46 11.93
N SER A 280 26.66 2.69 12.03
CA SER A 280 27.26 3.79 12.76
C SER A 280 26.61 4.04 14.12
N LEU A 281 25.31 3.78 14.29
CA LEU A 281 24.57 4.11 15.52
C LEU A 281 25.03 3.34 16.77
N TYR A 282 25.83 2.27 16.59
CA TYR A 282 26.38 1.48 17.70
C TYR A 282 27.73 1.98 18.20
N ILE A 283 28.28 2.99 17.53
CA ILE A 283 29.58 3.55 17.82
C ILE A 283 29.34 4.90 18.51
N GLY A 284 29.31 4.90 19.84
CA GLY A 284 28.98 6.08 20.65
C GLY A 284 30.05 7.19 20.66
N ASP A 285 31.00 7.16 19.73
CA ASP A 285 32.11 8.11 19.62
C ASP A 285 32.22 8.57 18.16
N GLU A 286 32.00 9.87 17.93
CA GLU A 286 32.04 10.49 16.60
C GLU A 286 33.38 10.26 15.89
N THR A 287 34.49 10.19 16.64
CA THR A 287 35.84 9.99 16.06
C THR A 287 35.98 8.64 15.36
N HIS A 288 35.20 7.64 15.77
CA HIS A 288 35.21 6.32 15.16
C HIS A 288 34.38 6.26 13.87
N VAL A 289 33.40 7.16 13.70
CA VAL A 289 32.57 7.23 12.49
C VAL A 289 33.42 7.60 11.27
N ASP A 290 34.36 8.53 11.43
CA ASP A 290 35.25 9.00 10.37
C ASP A 290 36.13 7.89 9.77
N THR A 291 36.53 6.92 10.58
CA THR A 291 37.32 5.77 10.09
C THR A 291 36.45 4.66 9.50
N LEU A 292 35.18 4.57 9.90
CA LEU A 292 34.32 3.45 9.58
C LEU A 292 33.93 3.40 8.11
N TYR A 293 33.48 4.53 7.55
CA TYR A 293 33.10 4.59 6.14
C TYR A 293 34.31 4.42 5.23
N VAL A 294 35.47 4.96 5.63
CA VAL A 294 36.74 4.79 4.90
C VAL A 294 37.07 3.32 4.75
N HIS A 295 37.01 2.55 5.85
CA HIS A 295 37.29 1.12 5.82
C HIS A 295 36.24 0.35 5.02
N ALA A 296 34.96 0.64 5.20
CA ALA A 296 33.89 -0.04 4.48
C ALA A 296 34.02 0.12 2.96
N VAL A 297 34.21 1.36 2.50
CA VAL A 297 34.37 1.70 1.08
C VAL A 297 35.66 1.11 0.53
N THR A 298 36.78 1.24 1.26
CA THR A 298 38.08 0.70 0.83
C THR A 298 38.02 -0.82 0.66
N CYS A 299 37.37 -1.54 1.59
CA CYS A 299 37.19 -2.99 1.45
C CYS A 299 36.29 -3.35 0.27
N ALA A 300 35.21 -2.59 0.01
CA ALA A 300 34.37 -2.82 -1.15
C ALA A 300 35.13 -2.58 -2.48
N ALA A 301 35.97 -1.55 -2.54
CA ALA A 301 36.82 -1.26 -3.69
C ALA A 301 37.90 -2.33 -3.91
N GLN A 302 38.53 -2.82 -2.83
CA GLN A 302 39.50 -3.91 -2.92
C GLN A 302 38.85 -5.22 -3.40
N ALA A 303 37.63 -5.51 -2.94
CA ALA A 303 36.90 -6.72 -3.31
C ALA A 303 36.66 -6.85 -4.83
N THR A 304 36.54 -5.73 -5.54
CA THR A 304 36.22 -5.73 -6.98
C THR A 304 37.45 -5.79 -7.86
N ASN A 305 38.64 -5.46 -7.31
CA ASN A 305 39.89 -5.22 -8.05
C ASN A 305 39.72 -4.24 -9.23
N ASN A 306 38.72 -3.35 -9.17
CA ASN A 306 38.42 -2.41 -10.24
C ASN A 306 37.87 -1.09 -9.67
N ALA A 307 38.66 -0.02 -9.81
CA ALA A 307 38.30 1.32 -9.33
C ALA A 307 37.09 1.94 -10.08
N SER A 308 36.81 1.50 -11.30
CA SER A 308 35.64 1.97 -12.06
C SER A 308 34.33 1.28 -11.67
N PHE A 309 34.40 0.25 -10.80
CA PHE A 309 33.25 -0.52 -10.38
C PHE A 309 32.41 0.30 -9.39
N PRO A 310 31.10 0.54 -9.65
CA PRO A 310 30.28 1.33 -8.75
C PRO A 310 30.21 0.69 -7.35
N ILE A 311 30.21 1.53 -6.32
CA ILE A 311 30.05 1.12 -4.93
C ILE A 311 28.76 1.73 -4.39
N PHE A 312 27.76 0.89 -4.14
CA PHE A 312 26.55 1.27 -3.43
C PHE A 312 26.83 1.32 -1.93
N VAL A 313 26.65 2.48 -1.30
CA VAL A 313 26.79 2.63 0.15
C VAL A 313 25.41 2.78 0.78
N THR A 314 25.18 2.03 1.86
CA THR A 314 24.01 2.18 2.73
C THR A 314 24.45 2.21 4.19
N SER A 315 23.87 3.11 4.98
CA SER A 315 24.17 3.29 6.40
C SER A 315 22.94 3.60 7.23
N ASP A 316 22.92 3.16 8.48
CA ASP A 316 21.93 3.62 9.46
C ASP A 316 22.05 5.13 9.80
N SER A 317 22.97 5.87 9.19
CA SER A 317 23.12 7.32 9.28
C SER A 317 23.32 7.96 7.89
N PRO A 318 22.42 8.87 7.46
CA PRO A 318 22.58 9.63 6.21
C PRO A 318 23.88 10.43 6.13
N LEU A 319 24.34 10.98 7.26
CA LEU A 319 25.61 11.71 7.33
C LEU A 319 26.79 10.83 6.91
N VAL A 320 26.78 9.56 7.30
CA VAL A 320 27.83 8.59 6.96
C VAL A 320 27.79 8.23 5.47
N GLU A 321 26.60 8.19 4.86
CA GLU A 321 26.47 8.01 3.41
C GLU A 321 27.05 9.21 2.65
N GLU A 322 26.75 10.43 3.11
CA GLU A 322 27.29 11.67 2.52
C GLU A 322 28.82 11.73 2.64
N GLN A 323 29.37 11.46 3.83
CA GLN A 323 30.81 11.40 4.05
C GLN A 323 31.48 10.33 3.19
N ALA A 324 30.85 9.17 2.99
CA ALA A 324 31.35 8.14 2.10
C ALA A 324 31.45 8.65 0.65
N VAL A 325 30.43 9.37 0.15
CA VAL A 325 30.44 9.96 -1.21
C VAL A 325 31.56 11.01 -1.36
N VAL A 326 31.74 11.86 -0.36
CA VAL A 326 32.83 12.86 -0.33
C VAL A 326 34.19 12.17 -0.38
N PHE A 327 34.39 11.13 0.43
CA PHE A 327 35.63 10.36 0.45
C PHE A 327 35.94 9.68 -0.89
N GLY A 328 34.96 9.02 -1.53
CA GLY A 328 35.16 8.39 -2.83
C GLY A 328 35.58 9.36 -3.92
N SER A 329 35.01 10.57 -3.88
CA SER A 329 35.34 11.66 -4.81
C SER A 329 36.74 12.22 -4.58
N ALA A 330 37.17 12.33 -3.32
CA ALA A 330 38.43 12.96 -2.93
C ALA A 330 39.65 12.05 -3.08
N VAL A 331 39.54 10.76 -2.74
CA VAL A 331 40.75 9.94 -2.47
C VAL A 331 41.05 8.92 -3.57
N HIS A 332 40.07 8.49 -4.39
CA HIS A 332 40.27 7.31 -5.25
C HIS A 332 39.53 7.30 -6.59
N HIS A 333 38.90 8.40 -7.02
CA HIS A 333 38.04 8.42 -8.21
C HIS A 333 36.99 7.29 -8.22
N LEU A 334 36.53 6.88 -7.03
CA LEU A 334 35.54 5.80 -6.89
C LEU A 334 34.16 6.35 -7.18
N ARG A 335 33.38 5.64 -8.01
CA ARG A 335 31.96 5.95 -8.23
C ARG A 335 31.14 5.41 -7.06
N ILE A 336 30.96 6.25 -6.04
CA ILE A 336 30.09 5.93 -4.90
C ILE A 336 28.68 6.46 -5.15
N VAL A 337 27.68 5.62 -4.92
CA VAL A 337 26.27 5.96 -5.04
C VAL A 337 25.52 5.56 -3.78
N THR A 338 24.50 6.34 -3.40
CA THR A 338 23.70 6.13 -2.18
C THR A 338 22.23 6.31 -2.48
N HIS A 339 21.36 5.74 -1.66
CA HIS A 339 19.90 5.83 -1.83
C HIS A 339 19.35 7.25 -1.51
N ASN A 340 20.16 8.17 -0.98
CA ASN A 340 19.81 9.55 -0.61
C ASN A 340 18.42 9.67 0.05
N ARG A 341 18.35 9.15 1.27
CA ARG A 341 17.15 9.15 2.11
C ARG A 341 17.22 10.24 3.17
N SER A 342 16.05 10.72 3.61
CA SER A 342 15.93 11.71 4.67
C SER A 342 16.02 11.15 6.08
N GLU A 343 15.89 9.83 6.28
CA GLU A 343 15.79 9.20 7.60
C GLU A 343 16.77 8.05 7.85
N THR A 344 17.09 7.76 9.12
CA THR A 344 17.95 6.64 9.52
C THR A 344 17.23 5.28 9.42
N LEU A 345 17.81 4.28 8.75
CA LEU A 345 17.23 2.94 8.66
C LEU A 345 17.47 2.13 9.94
N HIS A 346 16.44 1.89 10.74
CA HIS A 346 16.52 0.90 11.80
C HIS A 346 15.15 0.34 12.21
N LEU A 347 14.87 -0.93 11.89
CA LEU A 347 13.61 -1.59 12.30
C LEU A 347 13.44 -1.75 13.81
N ASP A 348 14.53 -1.65 14.58
CA ASP A 348 14.50 -1.79 16.04
C ASP A 348 14.78 -0.45 16.75
N ARG A 349 14.34 0.68 16.17
CA ARG A 349 14.44 2.05 16.77
C ARG A 349 13.88 2.16 18.21
N GLY A 350 13.13 1.16 18.67
CA GLY A 350 12.42 1.20 19.95
C GLY A 350 13.29 1.22 21.22
N ARG A 351 14.61 0.92 21.17
CA ARG A 351 15.42 0.88 22.40
C ARG A 351 15.99 2.25 22.80
N ASP A 352 16.56 2.97 21.84
CA ASP A 352 17.30 4.20 22.15
C ASP A 352 16.36 5.40 22.33
N PHE A 353 15.19 5.40 21.66
CA PHE A 353 14.13 6.38 21.88
C PHE A 353 13.49 6.27 23.28
N LEU A 354 13.31 5.05 23.80
CA LEU A 354 12.77 4.84 25.15
C LEU A 354 13.72 5.31 26.25
N THR A 355 15.04 5.24 26.04
CA THR A 355 16.02 5.80 26.99
C THR A 355 16.12 7.31 26.94
N GLN A 356 15.69 7.95 25.86
CA GLN A 356 15.65 9.43 25.72
C GLN A 356 14.32 10.06 26.17
N GLY A 357 13.40 9.28 26.77
CA GLY A 357 12.13 9.81 27.29
C GLY A 357 11.13 10.26 26.22
N ARG A 358 11.43 10.06 24.93
CA ARG A 358 10.47 10.27 23.84
C ARG A 358 9.67 8.99 23.66
N SER A 359 8.45 9.02 24.20
CA SER A 359 7.43 7.97 24.13
C SER A 359 6.84 7.79 22.72
N ASP A 360 7.43 8.39 21.68
CA ASP A 360 6.88 8.35 20.34
C ASP A 360 6.98 6.92 19.79
N SER A 361 5.81 6.28 19.81
CA SER A 361 5.56 4.92 19.38
C SER A 361 6.09 4.71 17.96
N TRP A 362 6.64 3.53 17.67
CA TRP A 362 6.94 3.08 16.31
C TRP A 362 5.75 3.22 15.35
N LYS A 363 4.52 3.33 15.88
CA LYS A 363 3.28 3.68 15.14
C LYS A 363 3.30 5.06 14.48
N SER A 364 4.24 5.94 14.84
CA SER A 364 4.41 7.28 14.25
C SER A 364 5.38 7.30 13.06
N ILE A 365 6.15 6.23 12.85
CA ILE A 365 7.08 6.14 11.72
C ILE A 365 6.27 5.78 10.48
N ASP A 366 6.41 6.59 9.44
CA ASP A 366 5.79 6.34 8.14
C ASP A 366 6.23 4.98 7.58
N MET A 367 5.28 4.24 7.03
CA MET A 367 5.52 2.94 6.38
C MET A 367 6.58 3.05 5.27
N ASP A 368 6.70 4.23 4.65
CA ASP A 368 7.70 4.51 3.63
C ASP A 368 9.13 4.24 4.11
N GLY A 369 9.47 4.58 5.36
CA GLY A 369 10.80 4.32 5.91
C GLY A 369 11.12 2.83 6.05
N PHE A 370 10.11 1.97 6.22
CA PHE A 370 10.31 0.53 6.32
C PHE A 370 10.48 -0.15 4.96
N TYR A 371 9.84 0.35 3.90
CA TYR A 371 10.09 -0.14 2.55
C TYR A 371 11.55 0.03 2.15
N ASP A 372 12.16 1.16 2.52
CA ASP A 372 13.55 1.46 2.18
C ASP A 372 14.54 0.49 2.82
N VAL A 373 14.21 -0.10 3.98
CA VAL A 373 15.01 -1.18 4.60
C VAL A 373 15.11 -2.40 3.67
N PHE A 374 13.99 -2.80 3.09
CA PHE A 374 13.96 -3.97 2.19
C PHE A 374 14.52 -3.61 0.80
N VAL A 375 14.27 -2.39 0.31
CA VAL A 375 14.89 -1.90 -0.93
C VAL A 375 16.41 -1.97 -0.81
N ASP A 376 16.98 -1.46 0.27
CA ASP A 376 18.42 -1.53 0.53
C ASP A 376 18.92 -2.95 0.67
N LEU A 377 18.18 -3.84 1.34
CA LEU A 377 18.56 -5.24 1.45
C LEU A 377 18.68 -5.88 0.06
N TYR A 378 17.73 -5.60 -0.83
CA TYR A 378 17.76 -6.10 -2.20
C TYR A 378 18.81 -5.39 -3.06
N LEU A 379 19.13 -4.11 -2.84
CA LEU A 379 20.26 -3.45 -3.48
C LEU A 379 21.59 -4.07 -3.02
N VAL A 380 21.76 -4.40 -1.75
CA VAL A 380 22.96 -5.11 -1.28
C VAL A 380 22.99 -6.55 -1.84
N ALA A 381 21.87 -7.25 -1.86
CA ALA A 381 21.76 -8.62 -2.39
C ALA A 381 21.96 -8.71 -3.91
N ASN A 382 21.67 -7.65 -4.66
CA ASN A 382 21.95 -7.60 -6.10
C ASN A 382 23.41 -7.21 -6.41
N SER A 383 24.23 -6.85 -5.41
CA SER A 383 25.63 -6.55 -5.64
C SER A 383 26.47 -7.82 -5.86
N ARG A 384 27.61 -7.67 -6.53
CA ARG A 384 28.61 -8.74 -6.70
C ARG A 384 29.30 -9.06 -5.38
N CYS A 385 29.82 -8.03 -4.73
CA CYS A 385 30.65 -8.12 -3.54
C CYS A 385 30.09 -7.22 -2.45
N VAL A 386 30.14 -7.66 -1.20
CA VAL A 386 29.62 -6.89 -0.07
C VAL A 386 30.69 -6.73 0.99
N SER A 387 31.03 -5.49 1.33
CA SER A 387 31.73 -5.18 2.58
C SER A 387 30.72 -4.85 3.67
N PHE A 388 30.92 -5.40 4.87
CA PHE A 388 30.01 -5.18 5.99
C PHE A 388 30.76 -5.12 7.33
N GLY A 389 30.24 -4.29 8.24
CA GLY A 389 30.81 -4.08 9.56
C GLY A 389 30.13 -4.94 10.63
N VAL A 390 29.83 -4.30 11.76
CA VAL A 390 29.08 -4.92 12.86
C VAL A 390 27.59 -4.94 12.56
N GLY A 391 26.91 -6.01 12.97
CA GLY A 391 25.46 -6.19 12.82
C GLY A 391 25.04 -7.28 11.82
N GLY A 392 23.76 -7.63 11.87
CA GLY A 392 23.20 -8.69 11.03
C GLY A 392 22.82 -8.26 9.61
N PHE A 393 22.48 -6.98 9.37
CA PHE A 393 21.91 -6.54 8.09
C PHE A 393 22.89 -6.67 6.91
N GLY A 394 24.06 -6.02 7.00
CA GLY A 394 25.08 -6.15 5.97
C GLY A 394 25.56 -7.60 5.77
N ARG A 395 25.59 -8.40 6.84
CA ARG A 395 25.89 -9.84 6.75
C ARG A 395 24.80 -10.61 6.00
N LEU A 396 23.51 -10.34 6.26
CA LEU A 396 22.41 -10.95 5.51
C LEU A 396 22.51 -10.56 4.03
N GLY A 397 22.69 -9.28 3.72
CA GLY A 397 22.89 -8.81 2.34
C GLY A 397 24.08 -9.50 1.65
N ALA A 398 25.19 -9.70 2.36
CA ALA A 398 26.36 -10.44 1.85
C ALA A 398 26.08 -11.92 1.58
N LEU A 399 25.21 -12.57 2.37
CA LEU A 399 24.81 -13.96 2.13
C LEU A 399 23.84 -14.10 0.95
N LEU A 400 23.08 -13.04 0.67
CA LEU A 400 22.14 -12.97 -0.45
C LEU A 400 22.78 -12.42 -1.74
N SER A 401 24.00 -11.89 -1.68
CA SER A 401 24.69 -11.24 -2.81
C SER A 401 24.81 -12.16 -4.03
N ALA A 402 25.06 -11.58 -5.20
CA ALA A 402 25.27 -12.37 -6.42
C ALA A 402 26.43 -13.37 -6.25
N ASP A 403 27.50 -12.96 -5.58
CA ASP A 403 28.61 -13.82 -5.17
C ASP A 403 28.85 -13.76 -3.64
N PRO A 404 28.23 -14.67 -2.86
CA PRO A 404 28.41 -14.73 -1.40
C PRO A 404 29.85 -15.05 -0.97
N SER A 405 30.70 -15.56 -1.88
CA SER A 405 32.12 -15.75 -1.60
C SER A 405 32.91 -14.43 -1.64
N CYS A 406 32.34 -13.39 -2.26
CA CYS A 406 32.89 -12.04 -2.30
C CYS A 406 32.35 -11.16 -1.15
N ALA A 407 32.38 -11.69 0.08
CA ALA A 407 31.94 -10.99 1.28
C ALA A 407 33.13 -10.61 2.15
N TYR A 408 33.25 -9.35 2.57
CA TYR A 408 34.39 -8.83 3.34
C TYR A 408 33.92 -8.20 4.64
N LYS A 409 34.48 -8.67 5.75
CA LYS A 409 34.20 -8.04 7.05
C LYS A 409 35.28 -7.02 7.34
N TYR A 410 34.89 -5.76 7.51
CA TYR A 410 35.78 -4.70 7.95
C TYR A 410 35.72 -4.53 9.47
N ALA A 411 36.84 -4.15 10.09
CA ALA A 411 36.96 -3.90 11.52
C ALA A 411 37.21 -2.41 11.80
N PRO A 412 36.80 -1.88 12.97
CA PRO A 412 37.27 -0.59 13.47
C PRO A 412 38.81 -0.59 13.62
N ALA A 413 39.45 0.56 13.45
CA ALA A 413 40.88 0.77 13.20
C ALA A 413 41.92 0.21 14.21
N THR A 414 41.53 -0.55 15.22
CA THR A 414 42.44 -1.09 16.24
C THR A 414 43.19 -2.38 15.83
N ARG A 415 42.95 -2.92 14.63
CA ARG A 415 43.70 -4.07 14.06
C ARG A 415 44.13 -3.78 12.62
N SER A 416 45.42 -3.97 12.35
CA SER A 416 46.09 -3.65 11.07
C SER A 416 45.69 -4.52 9.87
N ASP A 417 44.86 -5.56 10.06
CA ASP A 417 44.34 -6.39 8.98
C ASP A 417 43.01 -5.79 8.48
N GLN A 418 43.12 -4.81 7.58
CA GLN A 418 42.06 -3.84 7.28
C GLN A 418 40.82 -4.42 6.57
N CYS A 419 40.94 -5.52 5.82
CA CYS A 419 39.83 -6.18 5.13
C CYS A 419 39.99 -7.69 5.23
N THR A 420 39.38 -8.31 6.24
CA THR A 420 39.45 -9.77 6.36
C THR A 420 38.38 -10.42 5.49
N VAL A 421 38.82 -11.24 4.53
CA VAL A 421 37.95 -12.26 3.94
C VAL A 421 37.58 -13.20 5.09
N PRO A 422 36.30 -13.42 5.41
CA PRO A 422 35.89 -14.49 6.31
C PRO A 422 36.56 -15.78 5.84
N LYS A 423 37.19 -16.56 6.74
CA LYS A 423 38.00 -17.75 6.39
C LYS A 423 37.41 -18.49 5.18
N PRO A 424 38.17 -18.68 4.09
CA PRO A 424 37.63 -19.22 2.85
C PRO A 424 36.96 -20.56 3.13
N ILE A 425 35.70 -20.67 2.69
CA ILE A 425 34.96 -21.93 2.68
C ILE A 425 35.78 -22.87 1.78
N ARG A 426 36.42 -23.89 2.36
CA ARG A 426 37.14 -24.90 1.56
C ARG A 426 36.09 -25.63 0.70
N ASN A 427 36.26 -25.64 -0.63
CA ASN A 427 35.38 -26.19 -1.70
C ASN A 427 34.45 -25.19 -2.44
N ILE A 428 34.97 -24.13 -3.07
CA ILE A 428 34.20 -23.20 -3.94
C ILE A 428 34.57 -23.30 -5.44
N SER A 429 35.07 -24.44 -5.92
CA SER A 429 35.31 -24.60 -7.38
C SER A 429 34.00 -24.76 -8.18
N ALA A 430 32.86 -25.06 -7.54
CA ALA A 430 31.58 -25.29 -8.22
C ALA A 430 30.65 -24.06 -8.32
N ALA A 431 30.80 -23.05 -7.46
CA ALA A 431 29.81 -21.96 -7.32
C ALA A 431 30.14 -20.66 -8.10
N LYS A 432 31.27 -20.60 -8.81
CA LYS A 432 31.86 -19.35 -9.32
C LYS A 432 31.23 -18.77 -10.61
N ALA A 433 30.12 -19.32 -11.12
CA ALA A 433 29.57 -18.93 -12.42
C ALA A 433 28.06 -19.17 -12.58
N VAL A 434 27.27 -18.94 -11.53
CA VAL A 434 25.84 -19.29 -11.52
C VAL A 434 25.07 -18.06 -11.03
N PHE A 435 24.02 -17.70 -11.77
CA PHE A 435 23.04 -16.62 -11.49
C PHE A 435 23.36 -15.19 -11.92
N THR A 436 23.17 -14.95 -13.21
CA THR A 436 22.64 -13.68 -13.76
C THR A 436 21.25 -13.92 -14.35
N SER A 437 20.38 -14.68 -13.68
CA SER A 437 19.02 -14.92 -14.21
C SER A 437 18.17 -13.66 -14.07
N SER A 438 18.19 -12.84 -15.10
CA SER A 438 17.26 -11.73 -15.33
C SER A 438 15.79 -12.18 -15.38
N SER A 439 15.51 -13.49 -15.41
CA SER A 439 14.17 -14.07 -15.58
C SER A 439 13.25 -13.98 -14.35
N LEU A 440 13.76 -13.75 -13.14
CA LEU A 440 12.89 -13.39 -12.00
C LEU A 440 12.45 -11.91 -12.04
N PHE A 441 12.99 -11.14 -13.00
CA PHE A 441 12.66 -9.75 -13.27
C PHE A 441 12.34 -9.51 -14.75
N SER A 442 11.93 -10.54 -15.51
CA SER A 442 11.41 -10.34 -16.86
C SER A 442 10.12 -9.53 -16.76
N SER A 443 10.22 -8.25 -17.08
CA SER A 443 9.14 -7.27 -17.07
C SER A 443 7.95 -7.78 -17.89
N PRO A 444 6.70 -7.74 -17.36
CA PRO A 444 5.58 -7.43 -18.23
C PRO A 444 5.89 -6.06 -18.85
N SER A 445 5.62 -5.87 -20.14
CA SER A 445 5.82 -4.63 -20.87
C SER A 445 5.14 -3.46 -20.19
N ILE A 446 5.80 -2.83 -19.21
CA ILE A 446 5.37 -1.56 -18.63
C ILE A 446 5.53 -0.53 -19.75
N LEU A 447 4.41 0.01 -20.20
CA LEU A 447 4.34 1.16 -21.12
C LEU A 447 5.37 2.23 -20.71
N PRO A 448 6.00 2.94 -21.67
CA PRO A 448 7.19 3.73 -21.40
C PRO A 448 6.91 4.82 -20.36
N ILE A 449 7.38 4.61 -19.13
CA ILE A 449 7.37 5.63 -18.07
C ILE A 449 8.58 6.55 -18.31
N TYR A 450 8.24 7.72 -18.87
CA TYR A 450 8.86 9.04 -18.71
C TYR A 450 10.22 9.12 -18.01
N ASN A 451 11.25 9.51 -18.79
CA ASN A 451 12.58 9.87 -18.32
C ASN A 451 12.55 11.08 -17.35
N SER A 452 13.25 10.94 -16.23
CA SER A 452 13.33 11.86 -15.09
C SER A 452 14.41 12.94 -15.29
N THR A 453 14.04 14.06 -15.89
CA THR A 453 14.24 15.36 -15.26
C THR A 453 12.89 15.71 -14.64
N THR A 454 12.84 16.23 -13.41
CA THR A 454 11.58 16.45 -12.65
C THR A 454 10.77 17.59 -13.28
N ILE A 455 10.30 17.39 -14.49
CA ILE A 455 9.39 18.28 -15.19
C ILE A 455 8.04 18.06 -14.51
N HIS A 456 7.64 19.03 -13.71
CA HIS A 456 6.27 19.14 -13.20
C HIS A 456 5.30 18.98 -14.37
N SER A 457 4.57 17.86 -14.44
CA SER A 457 3.70 17.51 -15.58
C SER A 457 2.70 18.62 -15.89
N TRP A 458 2.17 19.27 -14.85
CA TRP A 458 1.25 20.40 -14.91
C TRP A 458 1.86 21.69 -15.46
N ASN A 459 3.19 21.83 -15.48
CA ASN A 459 3.83 23.04 -15.99
C ASN A 459 3.74 23.13 -17.52
N ASN A 460 3.70 21.98 -18.21
CA ASN A 460 3.69 21.91 -19.66
C ASN A 460 2.30 21.97 -20.29
N THR A 461 1.26 21.58 -19.55
CA THR A 461 -0.11 21.63 -20.07
C THR A 461 -0.58 23.08 -20.21
N LYS A 462 -1.25 23.39 -21.32
CA LYS A 462 -1.86 24.71 -21.55
C LYS A 462 -3.19 24.86 -20.80
N MET A 463 -3.77 23.75 -20.36
CA MET A 463 -5.11 23.72 -19.77
C MET A 463 -5.12 24.24 -18.33
N ILE A 464 -4.03 24.02 -17.56
CA ILE A 464 -3.88 24.59 -16.23
C ILE A 464 -3.59 26.10 -16.36
N PRO A 465 -4.43 26.98 -15.79
CA PRO A 465 -4.25 28.41 -15.91
C PRO A 465 -3.04 28.90 -15.12
N LYS A 466 -2.48 30.05 -15.51
CA LYS A 466 -1.24 30.59 -14.95
C LYS A 466 -1.31 30.77 -13.42
N TRP A 467 -2.41 31.30 -12.91
CA TRP A 467 -2.62 31.51 -11.48
C TRP A 467 -2.54 30.20 -10.68
N MET A 468 -3.04 29.09 -11.25
CA MET A 468 -3.03 27.79 -10.59
C MET A 468 -1.62 27.18 -10.57
N LYS A 469 -0.85 27.36 -11.64
CA LYS A 469 0.58 27.00 -11.66
C LYS A 469 1.36 27.78 -10.60
N GLN A 470 1.11 29.08 -10.49
CA GLN A 470 1.72 29.93 -9.45
C GLN A 470 1.34 29.44 -8.05
N TYR A 471 0.08 29.07 -7.84
CA TYR A 471 -0.38 28.48 -6.58
C TYR A 471 0.35 27.18 -6.26
N PHE A 472 0.53 26.28 -7.22
CA PHE A 472 1.25 25.01 -7.02
C PHE A 472 2.72 25.23 -6.63
N CYS A 473 3.42 26.15 -7.31
CA CYS A 473 4.79 26.53 -6.92
C CYS A 473 4.83 27.08 -5.48
N TRP A 474 3.98 28.08 -5.19
CA TRP A 474 3.93 28.72 -3.88
C TRP A 474 3.60 27.73 -2.76
N HIS A 475 2.67 26.81 -3.01
CA HIS A 475 2.27 25.78 -2.04
C HIS A 475 3.44 24.84 -1.72
N GLN A 476 4.15 24.36 -2.74
CA GLN A 476 5.34 23.52 -2.57
C GLN A 476 6.43 24.23 -1.76
N ASP A 477 6.71 25.50 -2.08
CA ASP A 477 7.70 26.30 -1.36
C ASP A 477 7.30 26.54 0.09
N ALA A 478 6.06 26.94 0.34
CA ALA A 478 5.54 27.18 1.68
C ALA A 478 5.59 25.90 2.55
N ARG A 479 5.23 24.74 1.97
CA ARG A 479 5.39 23.45 2.65
C ARG A 479 6.83 23.14 3.01
N ARG A 480 7.77 23.35 2.08
CA ARG A 480 9.21 23.14 2.33
C ARG A 480 9.70 24.00 3.48
N LEU A 481 9.31 25.28 3.51
CA LEU A 481 9.66 26.21 4.59
C LEU A 481 9.08 25.77 5.95
N LEU A 482 7.84 25.28 5.97
CA LEU A 482 7.21 24.70 7.17
C LEU A 482 7.95 23.43 7.65
N GLN A 483 8.30 22.52 6.73
CA GLN A 483 9.00 21.27 7.05
C GLN A 483 10.42 21.50 7.57
N ASN A 484 11.12 22.49 7.01
CA ASN A 484 12.47 22.87 7.43
C ASN A 484 12.48 23.69 8.75
N GLY A 485 11.31 24.09 9.27
CA GLY A 485 11.22 24.98 10.44
C GLY A 485 11.66 26.42 10.16
N GLU A 486 11.84 26.81 8.90
CA GLU A 486 12.15 28.19 8.48
C GLU A 486 10.94 29.12 8.68
N LYS A 487 9.73 28.54 8.71
CA LYS A 487 8.48 29.21 9.00
C LYS A 487 7.66 28.43 10.02
N SER A 488 6.94 29.16 10.86
CA SER A 488 6.01 28.62 11.86
C SER A 488 4.64 28.34 11.24
N ALA A 489 3.88 27.43 11.84
CA ALA A 489 2.48 27.19 11.48
C ALA A 489 1.63 28.47 11.53
N SER A 490 1.96 29.44 12.38
CA SER A 490 1.27 30.72 12.50
C SER A 490 1.52 31.69 11.34
N ASP A 491 2.54 31.44 10.51
CA ASP A 491 2.93 32.34 9.41
C ASP A 491 2.03 32.17 8.18
N TYR A 492 1.20 31.13 8.16
CA TYR A 492 0.32 30.81 7.05
C TYR A 492 -1.14 30.68 7.50
N LYS A 493 -2.05 30.92 6.56
CA LYS A 493 -3.47 30.59 6.69
C LYS A 493 -3.74 29.28 5.96
N TYR A 494 -4.73 28.52 6.41
CA TYR A 494 -5.04 27.18 5.91
C TYR A 494 -6.48 27.07 5.45
N LEU A 495 -6.67 26.32 4.38
CA LEU A 495 -7.97 25.86 3.89
C LEU A 495 -7.96 24.34 3.93
N VAL A 496 -8.79 23.75 4.77
CA VAL A 496 -8.77 22.30 5.00
C VAL A 496 -10.08 21.67 4.54
N LEU A 497 -10.02 20.92 3.43
CA LEU A 497 -11.12 20.08 3.00
C LEU A 497 -11.15 18.83 3.87
N ARG A 498 -12.16 18.71 4.75
CA ARG A 498 -12.19 17.70 5.79
C ARG A 498 -13.34 16.71 5.73
N CYS A 499 -13.04 15.48 6.09
CA CYS A 499 -13.99 14.47 6.52
C CYS A 499 -13.39 13.64 7.66
N LEU A 500 -13.70 14.00 8.90
CA LEU A 500 -13.13 13.33 10.08
C LEU A 500 -13.99 12.15 10.53
N THR A 501 -13.40 11.21 11.27
CA THR A 501 -14.08 10.05 11.88
C THR A 501 -15.30 10.46 12.72
N LYS A 502 -15.15 11.55 13.49
CA LYS A 502 -16.19 12.11 14.37
C LYS A 502 -17.36 12.77 13.61
N ASN A 503 -17.23 13.02 12.31
CA ASN A 503 -18.30 13.61 11.54
C ASN A 503 -19.45 12.59 11.41
N LYS A 504 -20.67 12.98 11.83
CA LYS A 504 -21.88 12.14 11.71
C LYS A 504 -22.10 11.59 10.30
N LYS A 505 -21.80 12.43 9.30
CA LYS A 505 -21.84 12.09 7.88
C LYS A 505 -20.83 12.94 7.12
N CYS A 506 -20.14 12.29 6.19
CA CYS A 506 -19.46 12.93 5.09
C CYS A 506 -20.10 12.37 3.81
N SER A 507 -20.46 13.23 2.86
CA SER A 507 -21.13 12.86 1.60
C SER A 507 -20.31 11.85 0.76
N GLY A 508 -20.68 11.52 -0.47
CA GLY A 508 -19.93 10.53 -1.28
C GLY A 508 -18.54 10.98 -1.68
N ALA A 509 -17.72 10.07 -2.21
CA ALA A 509 -16.38 10.43 -2.70
C ALA A 509 -16.44 11.55 -3.74
N ALA A 510 -17.37 11.44 -4.69
CA ALA A 510 -17.63 12.49 -5.67
C ALA A 510 -18.01 13.83 -5.01
N ASP A 511 -18.87 13.83 -3.98
CA ASP A 511 -19.26 15.07 -3.30
C ASP A 511 -18.08 15.74 -2.58
N ARG A 512 -17.12 14.95 -2.11
CA ARG A 512 -15.92 15.44 -1.42
C ARG A 512 -14.92 15.99 -2.44
N LEU A 513 -14.60 15.23 -3.49
CA LEU A 513 -13.45 15.51 -4.37
C LEU A 513 -13.80 16.20 -5.70
N LYS A 514 -15.07 16.22 -6.13
CA LYS A 514 -15.47 17.07 -7.27
C LYS A 514 -15.20 18.55 -7.03
N SER A 515 -15.03 18.96 -5.78
CA SER A 515 -14.81 20.36 -5.41
C SER A 515 -13.37 20.87 -5.61
N ILE A 516 -12.43 20.01 -6.03
CA ILE A 516 -11.00 20.29 -5.94
C ILE A 516 -10.55 21.53 -6.72
N PRO A 517 -10.95 21.76 -8.00
CA PRO A 517 -10.60 23.00 -8.69
C PRO A 517 -11.13 24.25 -7.97
N THR A 518 -12.36 24.19 -7.44
CA THR A 518 -12.95 25.28 -6.64
C THR A 518 -12.17 25.50 -5.35
N ALA A 519 -11.79 24.43 -4.63
CA ALA A 519 -11.02 24.53 -3.40
C ALA A 519 -9.62 25.13 -3.65
N ILE A 520 -8.97 24.77 -4.75
CA ILE A 520 -7.70 25.37 -5.17
C ILE A 520 -7.88 26.86 -5.49
N ARG A 521 -8.95 27.22 -6.21
CA ARG A 521 -9.24 28.63 -6.50
C ARG A 521 -9.47 29.44 -5.23
N MET A 522 -10.31 28.93 -4.32
CA MET A 522 -10.53 29.56 -3.02
C MET A 522 -9.23 29.71 -2.22
N ALA A 523 -8.37 28.70 -2.23
CA ALA A 523 -7.10 28.74 -1.53
C ALA A 523 -6.14 29.78 -2.12
N TYR A 524 -6.10 29.90 -3.45
CA TYR A 524 -5.36 30.96 -4.13
C TYR A 524 -5.90 32.35 -3.80
N ASP A 525 -7.21 32.57 -3.96
CA ASP A 525 -7.82 33.89 -3.73
C ASP A 525 -7.70 34.36 -2.28
N SER A 526 -7.69 33.43 -1.32
CA SER A 526 -7.53 33.73 0.11
C SER A 526 -6.11 33.59 0.65
N GLN A 527 -5.12 33.29 -0.21
CA GLN A 527 -3.72 33.07 0.15
C GLN A 527 -3.56 32.02 1.27
N ARG A 528 -4.25 30.89 1.12
CA ARG A 528 -4.27 29.76 2.07
C ARG A 528 -3.58 28.53 1.50
N LEU A 529 -2.91 27.78 2.37
CA LEU A 529 -2.44 26.44 2.06
C LEU A 529 -3.63 25.48 2.06
N LEU A 530 -3.88 24.83 0.92
CA LEU A 530 -4.90 23.81 0.78
C LEU A 530 -4.39 22.48 1.31
N PHE A 531 -5.12 21.89 2.25
CA PHE A 531 -4.90 20.52 2.68
C PHE A 531 -6.19 19.70 2.61
N LEU A 532 -6.04 18.39 2.43
CA LEU A 532 -7.14 17.44 2.52
C LEU A 532 -6.93 16.57 3.77
N LYS A 533 -7.90 16.60 4.69
CA LYS A 533 -7.95 15.66 5.81
C LYS A 533 -9.18 14.78 5.71
N TRP A 534 -9.01 13.57 5.26
CA TRP A 534 -10.08 12.60 5.16
C TRP A 534 -9.69 11.38 5.97
N GLU A 535 -10.48 11.04 6.98
CA GLU A 535 -10.24 9.91 7.88
C GLU A 535 -11.38 8.89 7.85
N ARG A 536 -12.56 9.24 7.31
CA ARG A 536 -13.74 8.38 7.34
C ARG A 536 -14.09 7.84 5.95
N PRO A 537 -14.23 6.51 5.77
CA PRO A 537 -14.04 5.45 6.77
C PRO A 537 -12.56 5.18 7.08
N CYS A 538 -11.67 5.53 6.15
CA CYS A 538 -10.22 5.41 6.29
C CYS A 538 -9.53 6.69 5.74
N ALA A 539 -8.22 6.80 5.93
CA ALA A 539 -7.38 7.84 5.33
C ALA A 539 -7.50 7.90 3.79
N LEU A 540 -7.49 9.10 3.19
CA LEU A 540 -7.54 9.26 1.72
C LEU A 540 -6.33 8.64 1.03
N GLU A 541 -5.18 8.66 1.72
CA GLU A 541 -3.89 8.14 1.31
C GLU A 541 -3.93 6.64 0.98
N HIS A 542 -4.89 5.90 1.54
CA HIS A 542 -5.10 4.49 1.17
C HIS A 542 -5.66 4.33 -0.25
N PHE A 543 -6.28 5.36 -0.82
CA PHE A 543 -6.97 5.33 -2.10
C PHE A 543 -6.31 6.19 -3.17
N LEU A 544 -5.87 7.38 -2.77
CA LEU A 544 -5.26 8.39 -3.62
C LEU A 544 -4.05 8.98 -2.90
N VAL A 545 -2.95 9.16 -3.61
CA VAL A 545 -1.75 9.85 -3.09
C VAL A 545 -1.43 11.05 -3.98
N PRO A 546 -0.66 12.04 -3.49
CA PRO A 546 -0.17 13.11 -4.36
C PRO A 546 0.76 12.58 -5.45
N PRO A 547 0.60 12.98 -6.71
CA PRO A 547 1.47 12.55 -7.79
C PRO A 547 2.85 13.18 -7.64
N ARG A 548 3.87 12.48 -8.13
CA ARG A 548 5.25 12.98 -8.07
C ARG A 548 5.39 14.33 -8.80
N GLY A 549 5.84 15.36 -8.08
CA GLY A 549 5.97 16.72 -8.62
C GLY A 549 4.64 17.49 -8.75
N GLY A 550 3.52 16.89 -8.34
CA GLY A 550 2.22 17.54 -8.24
C GLY A 550 2.03 18.36 -6.96
N LEU A 551 0.77 18.69 -6.67
CA LEU A 551 0.37 19.35 -5.44
C LEU A 551 0.30 18.31 -4.30
N ASP A 552 1.25 18.34 -3.37
CA ASP A 552 1.15 17.56 -2.14
C ASP A 552 0.13 18.21 -1.20
N TRP A 553 -1.02 17.56 -1.03
CA TRP A 553 -2.12 18.07 -0.22
C TRP A 553 -2.18 17.50 1.20
N ARG A 554 -1.28 16.59 1.57
CA ARG A 554 -1.28 15.93 2.88
C ARG A 554 -0.85 16.90 3.97
N ILE A 555 -1.41 16.84 5.17
CA ILE A 555 -0.93 17.71 6.26
C ILE A 555 0.43 17.15 6.74
N PRO A 556 1.53 17.95 6.80
CA PRO A 556 2.77 17.50 7.41
C PRO A 556 2.55 17.06 8.87
N SER A 557 3.17 15.97 9.31
CA SER A 557 2.99 15.42 10.67
C SER A 557 3.34 16.44 11.77
N THR A 558 4.35 17.28 11.55
CA THR A 558 4.71 18.39 12.46
C THR A 558 3.60 19.42 12.60
N LEU A 559 2.85 19.68 11.53
CA LEU A 559 1.74 20.63 11.51
C LEU A 559 0.45 20.02 12.07
N GLU A 560 0.30 18.70 11.99
CA GLU A 560 -0.87 17.99 12.51
C GLU A 560 -1.00 18.16 14.03
N LEU A 561 0.10 18.07 14.77
CA LEU A 561 0.13 18.35 16.21
C LEU A 561 -0.33 19.78 16.52
N ASP A 562 0.14 20.76 15.76
CA ASP A 562 -0.28 22.15 15.91
C ASP A 562 -1.79 22.34 15.62
N PHE A 563 -2.34 21.63 14.63
CA PHE A 563 -3.76 21.66 14.31
C PHE A 563 -4.62 21.10 15.44
N GLU A 564 -4.16 20.04 16.10
CA GLU A 564 -4.87 19.44 17.23
C GLU A 564 -4.75 20.28 18.51
N GLU A 565 -3.54 20.69 18.87
CA GLU A 565 -3.25 21.33 20.17
C GLU A 565 -3.59 22.82 20.18
N LYS A 566 -3.14 23.56 19.16
CA LYS A 566 -3.18 25.03 19.17
C LYS A 566 -4.46 25.58 18.58
N PHE A 567 -4.93 24.97 17.49
CA PHE A 567 -6.02 25.56 16.72
C PHE A 567 -7.41 25.02 17.08
N SER A 568 -7.51 23.91 17.82
CA SER A 568 -8.77 23.23 18.17
C SER A 568 -9.81 23.30 17.03
N TRP A 569 -9.37 22.88 15.84
CA TRP A 569 -10.17 22.84 14.61
C TRP A 569 -11.47 22.00 14.73
N ARG A 570 -11.65 21.31 15.86
CA ARG A 570 -12.89 20.60 16.24
C ARG A 570 -14.04 21.59 16.53
N ASP A 571 -13.77 22.74 17.15
CA ASP A 571 -14.82 23.65 17.64
C ASP A 571 -14.88 25.02 16.94
N LYS A 572 -13.78 25.47 16.30
CA LYS A 572 -13.66 26.85 15.79
C LYS A 572 -13.70 27.01 14.27
N ALA A 573 -13.69 25.94 13.50
CA ALA A 573 -13.63 26.04 12.05
C ALA A 573 -14.98 26.47 11.45
N ILE A 574 -14.99 27.54 10.63
CA ILE A 574 -16.16 27.89 9.82
C ILE A 574 -16.43 26.73 8.87
N VAL A 575 -17.51 25.98 9.11
CA VAL A 575 -17.92 24.86 8.25
C VAL A 575 -18.80 25.40 7.14
N LEU A 576 -18.29 25.42 5.92
CA LEU A 576 -19.11 25.74 4.74
C LEU A 576 -19.84 24.48 4.28
N THR A 577 -21.17 24.55 4.22
CA THR A 577 -22.04 23.50 3.68
C THR A 577 -22.76 23.90 2.40
N GLU A 578 -22.76 25.20 2.06
CA GLU A 578 -23.53 25.79 0.95
C GLU A 578 -22.76 26.94 0.28
N SER A 579 -23.10 27.21 -0.99
CA SER A 579 -22.48 28.22 -1.88
C SER A 579 -22.45 29.64 -1.28
N ASN A 580 -23.44 29.99 -0.47
CA ASN A 580 -23.54 31.33 0.16
C ASN A 580 -22.44 31.60 1.19
N ASN A 581 -21.59 30.61 1.52
CA ASN A 581 -20.53 30.75 2.50
C ASN A 581 -19.14 30.94 1.90
N VAL A 582 -18.97 30.86 0.57
CA VAL A 582 -17.65 31.04 -0.06
C VAL A 582 -17.06 32.41 0.25
N GLU A 583 -17.85 33.48 0.11
CA GLU A 583 -17.42 34.84 0.42
C GLU A 583 -17.02 35.00 1.90
N LYS A 584 -17.76 34.36 2.81
CA LYS A 584 -17.43 34.36 4.25
C LYS A 584 -16.08 33.69 4.51
N ALA A 585 -15.77 32.61 3.80
CA ALA A 585 -14.48 31.93 3.91
C ALA A 585 -13.32 32.76 3.35
N LEU A 586 -13.53 33.43 2.21
CA LEU A 586 -12.52 34.30 1.60
C LEU A 586 -12.20 35.50 2.50
N LYS A 587 -13.22 36.09 3.13
CA LYS A 587 -13.09 37.24 4.04
C LYS A 587 -12.74 36.85 5.48
N SER A 588 -12.62 35.56 5.78
CA SER A 588 -12.34 35.11 7.13
C SER A 588 -10.90 35.42 7.53
N GLU A 589 -10.71 36.04 8.69
CA GLU A 589 -9.40 36.22 9.31
C GLU A 589 -8.94 34.99 10.11
N GLU A 590 -9.78 33.96 10.22
CA GLU A 590 -9.42 32.73 10.93
C GLU A 590 -8.21 32.06 10.28
N VAL A 591 -7.28 31.56 11.10
CA VAL A 591 -6.09 30.86 10.61
C VAL A 591 -6.49 29.61 9.82
N ILE A 592 -7.51 28.88 10.28
CA ILE A 592 -8.01 27.67 9.62
C ILE A 592 -9.47 27.86 9.18
N VAL A 593 -9.72 27.71 7.88
CA VAL A 593 -11.07 27.57 7.32
C VAL A 593 -11.28 26.12 6.91
N SER A 594 -12.41 25.53 7.29
CA SER A 594 -12.68 24.12 7.00
C SER A 594 -13.86 23.91 6.07
N LEU A 595 -13.61 23.19 4.99
CA LEU A 595 -14.60 22.83 4.00
C LEU A 595 -15.08 21.40 4.26
N LYS A 596 -16.39 21.20 4.43
CA LYS A 596 -16.96 19.85 4.51
C LYS A 596 -17.41 19.34 3.14
N SER A 597 -17.97 20.23 2.34
CA SER A 597 -18.44 19.94 0.98
C SER A 597 -18.65 21.28 0.27
N VAL A 598 -17.97 21.51 -0.85
CA VAL A 598 -18.17 22.70 -1.69
C VAL A 598 -18.63 22.23 -3.06
N ARG A 599 -19.91 22.42 -3.38
CA ARG A 599 -20.45 22.04 -4.70
C ARG A 599 -20.35 23.18 -5.72
N ASP A 600 -19.48 24.14 -5.46
CA ASP A 600 -19.53 25.45 -6.09
C ASP A 600 -18.69 25.52 -7.37
N ARG A 601 -19.13 24.77 -8.39
CA ARG A 601 -18.66 24.98 -9.78
C ARG A 601 -18.86 26.44 -10.18
N LYS A 602 -19.97 27.05 -9.76
CA LYS A 602 -20.33 28.43 -10.08
C LYS A 602 -19.25 29.41 -9.60
N TYR A 603 -18.73 29.28 -8.37
CA TYR A 603 -17.62 30.12 -7.91
C TYR A 603 -16.39 30.03 -8.82
N PHE A 604 -15.97 28.82 -9.22
CA PHE A 604 -14.82 28.66 -10.11
C PHE A 604 -15.05 29.37 -11.46
N GLU A 605 -16.24 29.21 -12.04
CA GLU A 605 -16.60 29.84 -13.32
C GLU A 605 -16.71 31.37 -13.23
N GLU A 606 -17.22 31.90 -12.12
CA GLU A 606 -17.33 33.35 -11.88
C GLU A 606 -15.97 34.03 -11.71
N GLN A 607 -14.98 33.30 -11.21
CA GLN A 607 -13.63 33.79 -11.00
C GLN A 607 -12.71 33.60 -12.22
N ARG A 608 -13.23 33.03 -13.31
CA ARG A 608 -12.47 32.70 -14.51
C ARG A 608 -12.01 33.97 -15.25
N GLU A 609 -10.72 34.03 -15.60
CA GLU A 609 -10.17 35.13 -16.39
C GLU A 609 -10.40 34.91 -17.90
N PRO A 610 -10.42 35.97 -18.74
CA PRO A 610 -10.50 35.81 -20.19
C PRO A 610 -9.36 34.92 -20.72
N GLY A 611 -9.73 33.80 -21.37
CA GLY A 611 -8.78 32.82 -21.89
C GLY A 611 -8.54 31.61 -20.99
N ASP A 612 -9.04 31.62 -19.75
CA ASP A 612 -9.04 30.43 -18.89
C ASP A 612 -10.07 29.40 -19.38
N TYR A 613 -9.73 28.12 -19.17
CA TYR A 613 -10.60 26.99 -19.45
C TYR A 613 -11.75 26.90 -18.43
N SER A 614 -12.89 26.39 -18.87
CA SER A 614 -14.02 26.10 -17.99
C SER A 614 -13.68 25.04 -16.94
N PHE A 615 -14.55 24.90 -15.94
CA PHE A 615 -14.40 23.90 -14.89
C PHE A 615 -14.26 22.47 -15.46
N GLU A 616 -15.10 22.11 -16.44
CA GLU A 616 -15.09 20.79 -17.08
C GLU A 616 -13.83 20.51 -17.89
N GLU A 617 -13.30 21.54 -18.55
CA GLU A 617 -12.11 21.42 -19.37
C GLU A 617 -10.87 21.26 -18.50
N VAL A 618 -10.75 22.05 -17.42
CA VAL A 618 -9.56 22.00 -16.55
C VAL A 618 -9.54 20.77 -15.64
N TYR A 619 -10.70 20.19 -15.32
CA TYR A 619 -10.84 19.23 -14.20
C TYR A 619 -9.86 18.06 -14.27
N ARG A 620 -9.73 17.42 -15.43
CA ARG A 620 -8.83 16.27 -15.63
C ARG A 620 -7.38 16.62 -15.32
N GLU A 621 -6.92 17.75 -15.82
CA GLU A 621 -5.54 18.19 -15.65
C GLU A 621 -5.28 18.53 -14.19
N VAL A 622 -6.24 19.20 -13.52
CA VAL A 622 -6.17 19.43 -12.06
C VAL A 622 -6.13 18.12 -11.32
N TRP A 623 -6.99 17.16 -11.67
CA TRP A 623 -7.05 15.84 -11.04
C TRP A 623 -5.68 15.16 -11.11
N SER A 624 -5.08 15.06 -12.30
CA SER A 624 -3.75 14.47 -12.51
C SER A 624 -2.59 15.23 -11.85
N SER A 625 -2.82 16.48 -11.46
CA SER A 625 -1.84 17.30 -10.74
C SER A 625 -1.93 17.11 -9.22
N VAL A 626 -3.05 16.61 -8.72
CA VAL A 626 -3.36 16.53 -7.28
C VAL A 626 -3.44 15.09 -6.80
N PHE A 627 -3.86 14.16 -7.65
CA PHE A 627 -4.06 12.75 -7.29
C PHE A 627 -3.47 11.79 -8.31
N GLU A 628 -2.90 10.72 -7.79
CA GLU A 628 -2.72 9.44 -8.46
C GLU A 628 -3.38 8.33 -7.62
N PRO A 629 -3.87 7.24 -8.22
CA PRO A 629 -4.34 6.10 -7.45
C PRO A 629 -3.22 5.58 -6.53
N SER A 630 -3.55 5.23 -5.30
CA SER A 630 -2.59 4.58 -4.40
C SER A 630 -2.06 3.30 -5.04
N PRO A 631 -0.84 2.84 -4.73
CA PRO A 631 -0.26 1.67 -5.37
C PRO A 631 -1.15 0.41 -5.34
N PRO A 632 -1.89 0.09 -4.26
CA PRO A 632 -2.87 -1.01 -4.27
C PRO A 632 -4.02 -0.80 -5.27
N VAL A 633 -4.62 0.39 -5.29
CA VAL A 633 -5.72 0.71 -6.22
C VAL A 633 -5.24 0.69 -7.67
N ALA A 634 -4.07 1.28 -7.96
CA ALA A 634 -3.49 1.32 -9.30
C ALA A 634 -3.27 -0.09 -9.88
N ARG A 635 -2.83 -1.02 -9.03
CA ARG A 635 -2.70 -2.44 -9.41
C ARG A 635 -4.04 -3.06 -9.74
N LEU A 636 -5.02 -2.90 -8.86
CA LEU A 636 -6.36 -3.47 -9.09
C LEU A 636 -7.00 -2.91 -10.36
N VAL A 637 -6.84 -1.62 -10.64
CA VAL A 637 -7.27 -1.03 -11.93
C VAL A 637 -6.62 -1.76 -13.09
N SER A 638 -5.29 -1.93 -13.06
CA SER A 638 -4.55 -2.58 -14.15
C SER A 638 -4.97 -4.04 -14.33
N THR A 639 -5.03 -4.81 -13.24
CA THR A 639 -5.45 -6.21 -13.24
C THR A 639 -6.86 -6.38 -13.78
N VAL A 640 -7.83 -5.59 -13.30
CA VAL A 640 -9.21 -5.67 -13.78
C VAL A 640 -9.32 -5.26 -15.24
N MET A 641 -8.60 -4.23 -15.68
CA MET A 641 -8.60 -3.86 -17.10
C MET A 641 -8.05 -4.98 -17.98
N GLU A 642 -6.97 -5.64 -17.55
CA GLU A 642 -6.38 -6.78 -18.25
C GLU A 642 -7.35 -7.98 -18.30
N GLU A 643 -7.94 -8.37 -17.16
CA GLU A 643 -8.92 -9.46 -17.05
C GLU A 643 -10.16 -9.24 -17.93
N LEU A 644 -10.62 -7.99 -18.03
CA LEU A 644 -11.76 -7.62 -18.85
C LEU A 644 -11.40 -7.31 -20.31
N GLY A 645 -10.13 -7.44 -20.70
CA GLY A 645 -9.65 -7.14 -22.05
C GLY A 645 -9.83 -5.66 -22.44
N LEU A 646 -9.82 -4.75 -21.48
CA LEU A 646 -10.01 -3.32 -21.67
C LEU A 646 -8.67 -2.62 -21.93
N ARG A 647 -8.68 -1.70 -22.89
CA ARG A 647 -7.55 -0.80 -23.19
C ARG A 647 -7.97 0.66 -23.03
N PRO A 648 -7.17 1.49 -22.34
CA PRO A 648 -7.52 2.90 -22.13
C PRO A 648 -7.86 3.64 -23.44
N GLY A 649 -9.04 4.24 -23.51
CA GLY A 649 -9.55 4.98 -24.66
C GLY A 649 -10.19 4.14 -25.78
N GLU A 650 -10.23 2.81 -25.65
CA GLU A 650 -10.75 1.90 -26.69
C GLU A 650 -12.17 1.36 -26.41
N TYR A 651 -12.72 1.64 -25.22
CA TYR A 651 -14.07 1.20 -24.82
C TYR A 651 -14.95 2.39 -24.40
N VAL A 652 -16.26 2.16 -24.32
CA VAL A 652 -17.23 3.10 -23.75
C VAL A 652 -17.60 2.63 -22.35
N ALA A 653 -17.94 3.55 -21.46
CA ALA A 653 -18.40 3.22 -20.13
C ALA A 653 -19.87 3.59 -19.92
N ALA A 654 -20.57 2.79 -19.10
CA ALA A 654 -21.91 3.07 -18.63
C ALA A 654 -21.97 2.92 -17.11
N HIS A 655 -22.49 3.92 -16.42
CA HIS A 655 -22.61 3.91 -14.95
C HIS A 655 -24.07 4.11 -14.50
N VAL A 656 -24.54 3.22 -13.62
CA VAL A 656 -25.89 3.28 -13.02
C VAL A 656 -25.80 3.24 -11.50
N ARG A 657 -26.42 4.22 -10.84
CA ARG A 657 -26.54 4.27 -9.37
C ARG A 657 -27.91 3.71 -8.94
N ALA A 658 -28.01 2.38 -8.94
CA ALA A 658 -29.23 1.62 -8.72
C ALA A 658 -29.79 1.76 -7.31
N LEU A 659 -28.94 1.77 -6.27
CA LEU A 659 -29.38 1.77 -4.88
C LEU A 659 -29.84 3.14 -4.36
N TYR A 660 -29.61 4.20 -5.14
CA TYR A 660 -30.01 5.57 -4.77
C TYR A 660 -31.47 5.89 -5.14
N VAL A 661 -32.05 5.19 -6.11
CA VAL A 661 -33.41 5.46 -6.59
C VAL A 661 -34.27 4.23 -6.29
N GLN A 662 -35.30 4.42 -5.46
CA GLN A 662 -36.31 3.39 -5.26
C GLN A 662 -36.92 3.02 -6.62
N ASN A 663 -36.89 1.75 -7.00
CA ASN A 663 -37.42 1.19 -8.25
C ASN A 663 -36.55 1.30 -9.53
N THR A 664 -35.22 1.44 -9.46
CA THR A 664 -34.35 1.36 -10.67
C THR A 664 -34.58 0.12 -11.53
N VAL A 665 -34.77 -1.06 -10.91
CA VAL A 665 -35.10 -2.31 -11.62
C VAL A 665 -36.44 -2.20 -12.37
N LYS A 666 -37.43 -1.48 -11.83
CA LYS A 666 -38.71 -1.28 -12.54
C LYS A 666 -38.57 -0.26 -13.68
N ASN A 667 -37.63 0.67 -13.56
CA ASN A 667 -37.39 1.71 -14.56
C ASN A 667 -36.41 1.27 -15.66
N ARG A 668 -35.78 0.09 -15.53
CA ARG A 668 -34.81 -0.48 -16.46
C ARG A 668 -33.70 0.52 -16.84
N GLU A 669 -33.16 1.23 -15.84
CA GLU A 669 -32.13 2.26 -16.06
C GLU A 669 -30.86 1.67 -16.72
N GLU A 670 -30.53 0.40 -16.42
CA GLU A 670 -29.44 -0.33 -17.04
C GLU A 670 -29.57 -0.42 -18.56
N ILE A 671 -30.80 -0.60 -19.07
CA ILE A 671 -31.06 -0.69 -20.50
C ILE A 671 -30.85 0.65 -21.17
N ASN A 672 -31.41 1.72 -20.60
CA ASN A 672 -31.26 3.04 -21.18
C ASN A 672 -29.79 3.51 -21.14
N ALA A 673 -29.06 3.20 -20.06
CA ALA A 673 -27.63 3.47 -19.94
C ALA A 673 -26.80 2.78 -21.05
N LEU A 674 -27.10 1.49 -21.32
CA LEU A 674 -26.45 0.71 -22.36
C LEU A 674 -26.85 1.17 -23.78
N ASN A 675 -28.11 1.52 -24.00
CA ASN A 675 -28.56 2.12 -25.25
C ASN A 675 -27.79 3.41 -25.54
N CYS A 676 -27.66 4.30 -24.57
CA CYS A 676 -26.87 5.52 -24.74
C CYS A 676 -25.39 5.21 -25.01
N ALA A 677 -24.84 4.19 -24.37
CA ALA A 677 -23.44 3.81 -24.57
C ALA A 677 -23.21 3.27 -25.99
N SER A 678 -24.15 2.49 -26.52
CA SER A 678 -24.11 2.01 -27.92
C SER A 678 -24.08 3.14 -28.95
N GLN A 679 -24.71 4.29 -28.64
CA GLN A 679 -24.67 5.46 -29.52
C GLN A 679 -23.31 6.19 -29.49
N LEU A 680 -22.60 6.16 -28.35
CA LEU A 680 -21.27 6.77 -28.21
C LEU A 680 -20.14 5.89 -28.76
N GLY A 681 -20.40 4.59 -28.92
CA GLY A 681 -19.48 3.65 -29.51
C GLY A 681 -20.20 2.45 -30.08
N PRO A 682 -20.73 2.56 -31.32
CA PRO A 682 -21.33 1.43 -32.00
C PRO A 682 -20.31 0.30 -32.08
N ARG A 683 -20.68 -0.90 -31.61
CA ARG A 683 -19.81 -2.11 -31.54
C ARG A 683 -18.58 -2.00 -30.63
N ALA A 684 -18.42 -0.91 -29.89
CA ALA A 684 -17.35 -0.83 -28.89
C ALA A 684 -17.67 -1.76 -27.71
N THR A 685 -16.62 -2.30 -27.08
CA THR A 685 -16.78 -2.90 -25.75
C THR A 685 -17.35 -1.86 -24.80
N ILE A 686 -18.35 -2.25 -23.99
CA ILE A 686 -18.94 -1.38 -22.98
C ILE A 686 -18.57 -1.91 -21.60
N PHE A 687 -17.85 -1.11 -20.83
CA PHE A 687 -17.66 -1.36 -19.40
C PHE A 687 -18.86 -0.85 -18.61
N PHE A 688 -19.52 -1.71 -17.85
CA PHE A 688 -20.68 -1.35 -17.03
C PHE A 688 -20.32 -1.38 -15.54
N ALA A 689 -20.64 -0.30 -14.82
CA ALA A 689 -20.47 -0.21 -13.37
C ALA A 689 -21.77 0.19 -12.68
N SER A 690 -22.10 -0.49 -11.59
CA SER A 690 -23.24 -0.15 -10.74
C SER A 690 -22.98 -0.45 -9.28
N ASP A 691 -23.66 0.29 -8.40
CA ASP A 691 -23.68 0.00 -6.98
C ASP A 691 -24.59 -1.18 -6.59
N SER A 692 -25.25 -1.82 -7.56
CA SER A 692 -26.02 -3.06 -7.36
C SER A 692 -25.48 -4.19 -8.22
N ALA A 693 -25.16 -5.31 -7.58
CA ALA A 693 -24.77 -6.54 -8.26
C ALA A 693 -25.89 -7.05 -9.19
N GLU A 694 -27.15 -6.89 -8.79
CA GLU A 694 -28.30 -7.29 -9.61
C GLU A 694 -28.44 -6.44 -10.87
N THR A 695 -28.36 -5.11 -10.74
CA THR A 695 -28.37 -4.21 -11.91
C THR A 695 -27.22 -4.52 -12.87
N THR A 696 -26.05 -4.90 -12.35
CA THR A 696 -24.91 -5.33 -13.15
C THR A 696 -25.20 -6.62 -13.92
N ARG A 697 -25.82 -7.63 -13.28
CA ARG A 697 -26.24 -8.87 -13.95
C ARG A 697 -27.28 -8.62 -15.05
N LEU A 698 -28.28 -7.78 -14.78
CA LEU A 698 -29.30 -7.40 -15.75
C LEU A 698 -28.70 -6.66 -16.97
N ALA A 699 -27.70 -5.79 -16.75
CA ALA A 699 -26.98 -5.12 -17.82
C ALA A 699 -26.22 -6.12 -18.72
N LEU A 700 -25.51 -7.07 -18.13
CA LEU A 700 -24.82 -8.13 -18.87
C LEU A 700 -25.80 -9.01 -19.65
N GLN A 701 -26.95 -9.37 -19.05
CA GLN A 701 -27.99 -10.14 -19.73
C GLN A 701 -28.58 -9.37 -20.93
N TYR A 702 -28.85 -8.07 -20.77
CA TYR A 702 -29.32 -7.22 -21.85
C TYR A 702 -28.30 -7.16 -23.00
N GLY A 703 -27.01 -7.01 -22.66
CA GLY A 703 -25.90 -7.05 -23.62
C GLY A 703 -25.84 -8.32 -24.46
N ARG A 704 -26.02 -9.49 -23.83
CA ARG A 704 -26.08 -10.78 -24.54
C ARG A 704 -27.22 -10.83 -25.55
N GLY A 705 -28.39 -10.29 -25.19
CA GLY A 705 -29.54 -10.18 -26.09
C GLY A 705 -29.34 -9.19 -27.25
N LYS A 706 -28.27 -8.40 -27.22
CA LYS A 706 -27.86 -7.44 -28.24
C LYS A 706 -26.60 -7.87 -29.01
N GLU A 707 -26.07 -9.06 -28.75
CA GLU A 707 -24.80 -9.53 -29.32
C GLU A 707 -23.64 -8.54 -29.08
N ALA A 708 -23.70 -7.83 -27.95
CA ALA A 708 -22.74 -6.78 -27.60
C ALA A 708 -21.75 -7.25 -26.52
N THR A 709 -20.49 -6.82 -26.64
CA THR A 709 -19.45 -7.09 -25.64
C THR A 709 -19.63 -6.14 -24.45
N ILE A 710 -20.43 -6.55 -23.48
CA ILE A 710 -20.57 -5.86 -22.20
C ILE A 710 -19.72 -6.57 -21.16
N VAL A 711 -18.82 -5.83 -20.52
CA VAL A 711 -17.96 -6.33 -19.45
C VAL A 711 -18.23 -5.55 -18.17
N ALA A 712 -18.15 -6.21 -17.04
CA ALA A 712 -18.35 -5.60 -15.73
C ALA A 712 -17.60 -6.40 -14.68
N ARG A 713 -17.27 -5.77 -13.56
CA ARG A 713 -16.80 -6.48 -12.38
C ARG A 713 -18.01 -7.09 -11.68
N ILE A 714 -18.00 -8.40 -11.50
CA ILE A 714 -19.05 -9.12 -10.77
C ILE A 714 -18.46 -9.53 -9.43
N GLY A 715 -18.63 -8.68 -8.41
CA GLY A 715 -18.32 -9.03 -7.03
C GLY A 715 -19.38 -9.96 -6.44
N GLU A 716 -19.00 -10.74 -5.43
CA GLU A 716 -19.94 -11.52 -4.62
C GLU A 716 -20.85 -10.62 -3.78
N SER A 717 -20.36 -9.44 -3.39
CA SER A 717 -21.07 -8.44 -2.59
C SER A 717 -21.31 -7.13 -3.34
N GLU A 718 -22.26 -6.33 -2.86
CA GLU A 718 -22.46 -4.96 -3.34
C GLU A 718 -21.24 -4.09 -2.99
N PRO A 719 -20.79 -3.20 -3.89
CA PRO A 719 -19.71 -2.26 -3.58
C PRO A 719 -20.04 -1.40 -2.36
N LEU A 720 -19.09 -1.28 -1.43
CA LEU A 720 -19.28 -0.43 -0.26
C LEU A 720 -19.27 1.04 -0.63
N HIS A 721 -20.20 1.77 -0.04
CA HIS A 721 -20.40 3.19 -0.31
C HIS A 721 -19.79 4.08 0.76
N LEU A 722 -18.93 5.01 0.33
CA LEU A 722 -18.29 5.99 1.23
C LEU A 722 -19.26 7.01 1.85
N ASP A 723 -20.48 7.20 1.32
CA ASP A 723 -21.50 8.13 1.84
C ASP A 723 -22.45 7.53 2.87
N ARG A 724 -22.42 6.21 3.05
CA ARG A 724 -23.29 5.53 4.00
C ARG A 724 -22.74 5.74 5.41
N GLY A 725 -23.46 6.57 6.18
CA GLY A 725 -23.08 6.97 7.53
C GLY A 725 -23.14 5.80 8.52
N HIS A 726 -22.74 6.07 9.77
CA HIS A 726 -22.67 5.08 10.85
C HIS A 726 -23.96 4.29 10.99
N VAL A 727 -25.09 4.99 10.93
CA VAL A 727 -26.44 4.42 11.04
C VAL A 727 -26.74 3.40 9.94
N PHE A 728 -26.25 3.62 8.71
CA PHE A 728 -26.46 2.64 7.64
C PHE A 728 -25.63 1.38 7.89
N LEU A 729 -24.37 1.55 8.30
CA LEU A 729 -23.48 0.44 8.63
C LEU A 729 -24.07 -0.38 9.80
N GLU A 730 -24.49 0.28 10.88
CA GLU A 730 -25.14 -0.37 12.03
C GLU A 730 -26.41 -1.13 11.63
N GLN A 731 -27.25 -0.56 10.76
CA GLN A 731 -28.49 -1.21 10.30
C GLN A 731 -28.25 -2.49 9.50
N HIS A 732 -27.06 -2.67 8.94
CA HIS A 732 -26.68 -3.88 8.20
C HIS A 732 -25.78 -4.81 9.02
N GLY A 733 -25.75 -4.62 10.35
CA GLY A 733 -24.94 -5.44 11.26
C GLY A 733 -23.44 -5.19 11.14
N VAL A 734 -23.04 -4.09 10.52
CA VAL A 734 -21.63 -3.71 10.34
C VAL A 734 -21.23 -2.76 11.45
N VAL A 735 -20.27 -3.15 12.29
CA VAL A 735 -19.78 -2.28 13.36
C VAL A 735 -18.82 -1.25 12.75
N ALA A 736 -19.06 0.04 13.04
CA ALA A 736 -18.19 1.09 12.54
C ALA A 736 -16.76 0.92 13.10
N GLY A 737 -15.79 0.74 12.20
CA GLY A 737 -14.39 0.44 12.54
C GLY A 737 -13.92 -0.95 12.14
N GLU A 738 -14.81 -1.83 11.67
CA GLU A 738 -14.44 -3.17 11.17
C GLU A 738 -13.98 -3.19 9.71
N HIS A 739 -14.25 -2.13 8.95
CA HIS A 739 -13.85 -2.08 7.56
C HIS A 739 -12.44 -1.58 7.38
N GLU A 740 -11.66 -2.40 6.69
CA GLU A 740 -10.32 -2.06 6.26
C GLU A 740 -10.38 -1.22 4.97
N PRO A 741 -9.35 -0.43 4.65
CA PRO A 741 -9.34 0.37 3.43
C PRO A 741 -9.62 -0.45 2.15
N GLN A 742 -9.19 -1.71 2.12
CA GLN A 742 -9.36 -2.63 1.00
C GLN A 742 -10.83 -2.84 0.64
N ASP A 743 -11.73 -2.81 1.61
CA ASP A 743 -13.17 -3.02 1.39
C ASP A 743 -13.79 -1.91 0.53
N PHE A 744 -13.13 -0.76 0.42
CA PHE A 744 -13.56 0.39 -0.38
C PHE A 744 -12.79 0.56 -1.69
N TYR A 745 -11.82 -0.30 -2.00
CA TYR A 745 -11.01 -0.18 -3.22
C TYR A 745 -11.87 -0.23 -4.47
N ASP A 746 -12.95 -1.00 -4.47
CA ASP A 746 -13.86 -1.14 -5.60
C ASP A 746 -14.40 0.19 -6.10
N THR A 747 -14.69 1.11 -5.18
CA THR A 747 -15.16 2.46 -5.52
C THR A 747 -14.14 3.21 -6.38
N PHE A 748 -12.85 3.10 -6.07
CA PHE A 748 -11.80 3.81 -6.80
C PHE A 748 -11.36 3.04 -8.05
N VAL A 749 -11.38 1.71 -8.02
CA VAL A 749 -11.13 0.87 -9.20
C VAL A 749 -12.16 1.19 -10.29
N ASP A 750 -13.45 1.17 -9.96
CA ASP A 750 -14.51 1.49 -10.90
C ASP A 750 -14.40 2.93 -11.41
N LEU A 751 -14.07 3.89 -10.54
CA LEU A 751 -13.85 5.28 -10.92
C LEU A 751 -12.80 5.41 -12.03
N TYR A 752 -11.63 4.79 -11.84
CA TYR A 752 -10.53 4.88 -12.81
C TYR A 752 -10.81 4.10 -14.09
N ILE A 753 -11.47 2.94 -14.03
CA ILE A 753 -11.88 2.22 -15.25
C ILE A 753 -12.95 3.02 -16.01
N LEU A 754 -13.91 3.65 -15.33
CA LEU A 754 -14.84 4.56 -16.00
C LEU A 754 -14.08 5.72 -16.67
N ALA A 755 -13.12 6.33 -15.96
CA ALA A 755 -12.32 7.46 -16.43
C ALA A 755 -11.44 7.15 -17.66
N GLU A 756 -10.88 5.95 -17.72
CA GLU A 756 -10.03 5.53 -18.84
C GLU A 756 -10.82 5.18 -20.11
N SER A 757 -12.15 5.16 -20.05
CA SER A 757 -12.98 4.98 -21.24
C SER A 757 -12.90 6.18 -22.20
N ARG A 758 -13.29 5.96 -23.45
CA ARG A 758 -13.39 7.01 -24.47
C ARG A 758 -14.51 7.99 -24.19
N CYS A 759 -15.66 7.46 -23.77
CA CYS A 759 -16.90 8.20 -23.54
C CYS A 759 -17.70 7.53 -22.42
N ILE A 760 -18.50 8.30 -21.69
CA ILE A 760 -19.22 7.80 -20.49
C ILE A 760 -20.70 8.13 -20.56
N THR A 761 -21.56 7.14 -20.31
CA THR A 761 -22.95 7.40 -19.93
C THR A 761 -23.12 7.31 -18.42
N TYR A 762 -23.87 8.24 -17.83
CA TYR A 762 -24.09 8.25 -16.39
C TYR A 762 -25.51 8.65 -16.01
N GLY A 763 -25.97 8.10 -14.87
CA GLY A 763 -27.33 8.29 -14.39
C GLY A 763 -27.43 9.30 -13.25
N ALA A 764 -28.09 8.89 -12.17
CA ALA A 764 -28.26 9.68 -10.97
C ALA A 764 -26.98 9.74 -10.11
N GLY A 765 -26.85 10.81 -9.32
CA GLY A 765 -25.76 11.01 -8.38
C GLY A 765 -24.50 11.64 -8.98
N GLY A 766 -23.49 11.83 -8.13
CA GLY A 766 -22.25 12.53 -8.50
C GLY A 766 -21.18 11.65 -9.13
N PHE A 767 -21.22 10.32 -8.94
CA PHE A 767 -20.11 9.41 -9.23
C PHE A 767 -19.80 9.23 -10.73
N GLY A 768 -20.77 8.80 -11.55
CA GLY A 768 -20.53 8.68 -13.00
C GLY A 768 -20.22 10.03 -13.67
N SER A 769 -20.84 11.12 -13.20
CA SER A 769 -20.50 12.49 -13.64
C SER A 769 -19.12 12.95 -13.14
N TRP A 770 -18.57 12.35 -12.08
CA TRP A 770 -17.22 12.63 -11.63
C TRP A 770 -16.22 11.89 -12.52
N ALA A 771 -16.48 10.62 -12.80
CA ALA A 771 -15.71 9.84 -13.77
C ALA A 771 -15.64 10.54 -15.14
N SER A 772 -16.74 11.17 -15.59
CA SER A 772 -16.73 11.94 -16.85
C SER A 772 -15.87 13.19 -16.79
N LEU A 773 -15.72 13.84 -15.63
CA LEU A 773 -14.83 15.01 -15.51
C LEU A 773 -13.35 14.65 -15.53
N ILE A 774 -12.99 13.47 -15.03
CA ILE A 774 -11.60 12.97 -15.03
C ILE A 774 -11.26 12.19 -16.31
N SER A 775 -12.25 11.91 -17.15
CA SER A 775 -12.05 11.08 -18.35
C SER A 775 -11.22 11.80 -19.40
N ARG A 776 -10.72 11.03 -20.37
CA ARG A 776 -9.90 11.59 -21.45
C ARG A 776 -10.61 12.64 -22.29
N ASN A 777 -11.93 12.53 -22.38
CA ASN A 777 -12.80 13.42 -23.10
C ASN A 777 -14.04 13.70 -22.27
N SER A 778 -13.98 14.74 -21.42
CA SER A 778 -15.09 15.12 -20.55
C SER A 778 -16.34 15.58 -21.30
N LEU A 779 -16.17 16.00 -22.56
CA LEU A 779 -17.26 16.38 -23.45
C LEU A 779 -17.98 15.16 -24.07
N CYS A 780 -17.36 13.99 -24.11
CA CYS A 780 -18.00 12.77 -24.61
C CYS A 780 -18.76 12.06 -23.49
N SER A 781 -19.90 12.62 -23.09
CA SER A 781 -20.77 11.99 -22.10
C SER A 781 -22.25 12.22 -22.33
N ILE A 782 -23.07 11.24 -21.93
CA ILE A 782 -24.54 11.32 -21.98
C ILE A 782 -25.11 11.07 -20.58
N ARG A 783 -25.95 11.99 -20.11
CA ARG A 783 -26.75 11.76 -18.90
C ARG A 783 -27.99 10.95 -19.23
N HIS A 784 -27.87 9.61 -19.17
CA HIS A 784 -28.92 8.70 -19.65
C HIS A 784 -30.27 8.89 -18.95
N ARG A 785 -30.31 9.33 -17.68
CA ARG A 785 -31.59 9.58 -17.00
C ARG A 785 -32.44 10.71 -17.61
N THR A 786 -31.80 11.63 -18.34
CA THR A 786 -32.48 12.75 -19.02
C THR A 786 -32.55 12.57 -20.54
N THR A 787 -32.08 11.43 -21.04
CA THR A 787 -31.96 11.16 -22.47
C THR A 787 -32.48 9.75 -22.74
N ASN A 788 -33.59 9.65 -23.47
CA ASN A 788 -34.12 8.34 -23.87
C ASN A 788 -33.36 7.86 -25.10
N CYS A 789 -32.50 6.86 -24.90
CA CYS A 789 -31.67 6.30 -25.95
C CYS A 789 -32.27 5.00 -26.47
N VAL A 790 -32.10 4.77 -27.76
CA VAL A 790 -32.39 3.50 -28.43
C VAL A 790 -31.06 2.84 -28.80
N TRP A 791 -31.01 1.51 -28.69
CA TRP A 791 -29.84 0.73 -29.09
C TRP A 791 -29.46 0.98 -30.55
N PHE A 792 -28.15 1.07 -30.84
CA PHE A 792 -27.63 1.42 -32.16
C PHE A 792 -26.58 0.40 -32.64
N ASP A 793 -26.93 -0.38 -33.66
CA ASP A 793 -26.13 -1.53 -34.15
C ASP A 793 -25.18 -1.21 -35.32
N ASP A 794 -25.43 -0.12 -36.08
CA ASP A 794 -24.88 -0.01 -37.44
C ASP A 794 -24.25 1.36 -37.79
N PRO A 795 -22.94 1.43 -38.08
CA PRO A 795 -22.30 2.63 -38.61
C PRO A 795 -22.50 2.83 -40.13
N ILE A 796 -23.25 1.96 -40.83
CA ILE A 796 -23.29 1.90 -42.30
C ILE A 796 -23.99 3.10 -42.99
N LEU A 797 -24.70 3.97 -42.26
CA LEU A 797 -25.20 5.23 -42.83
C LEU A 797 -24.46 6.39 -42.19
N GLY A 798 -23.56 7.01 -42.97
CA GLY A 798 -22.64 8.09 -42.60
C GLY A 798 -23.04 8.83 -41.33
N SER A 799 -22.29 8.59 -40.26
CA SER A 799 -22.48 9.21 -38.96
C SER A 799 -22.74 10.71 -39.11
N PRO A 800 -23.90 11.24 -38.66
CA PRO A 800 -24.07 12.67 -38.53
C PRO A 800 -22.94 13.17 -37.63
N SER A 801 -22.25 14.23 -38.06
CA SER A 801 -21.26 14.93 -37.25
C SER A 801 -21.75 15.05 -35.80
N LEU A 802 -20.91 14.66 -34.82
CA LEU A 802 -21.15 14.80 -33.38
C LEU A 802 -21.56 16.22 -32.96
N SER A 803 -21.40 17.23 -33.82
CA SER A 803 -21.93 18.58 -33.64
C SER A 803 -23.47 18.68 -33.68
N ALA A 804 -24.19 17.66 -34.18
CA ALA A 804 -25.65 17.69 -34.36
C ALA A 804 -26.45 17.10 -33.18
N ILE A 805 -25.79 16.51 -32.18
CA ILE A 805 -26.42 15.99 -30.95
C ILE A 805 -26.07 16.94 -29.80
N ARG A 806 -26.66 18.14 -29.82
CA ARG A 806 -26.82 18.99 -28.62
C ARG A 806 -28.32 19.23 -28.42
N PRO A 807 -28.86 19.02 -27.21
CA PRO A 807 -30.16 19.57 -26.83
C PRO A 807 -30.15 21.11 -26.86
#